data_AF-A0A2D9T1A6-F1
#
_entry.id   AF-A0A2D9T1A6-F1
#
_cell.length_a   1.000
_cell.length_b   1.000
_cell.length_c   1.000
_cell.angle_alpha   90.00
_cell.angle_beta   90.00
_cell.angle_gamma   90.00
#
_symmetry.space_group_name_H-M   'P 1'
#
loop_
_entity.id
_entity.type
_entity.pdbx_description
1 polymer ?
#
loop_
_entity_poly.entity_id
_entity_poly.type
_entity_poly.pdbx_seq_one_letter_code
_entity_poly.pdbx_strand_id
1 'polypeptide(L)'
;MAGPDKICPRCGTPADAIARFCGGCGFDVSQIPAPGGTSEDAPRVDPKAKTAFGLPAVQMPASQAAPPQAAPQAAPAPQTAPQAQPAAQPVPAQPAAKKKGAMARTMLGMPAATVGSAGAPSAAHDPGPDAPAPAPAQPAAAPSAPMNAQAVSRGGFAPVDDHGPTQAMPAVVPSPVAGWQAPPQPAAPAQAEPAQPSPSAAKKVAAQSNRTMLGMMAPAAAAPPAAEQPAPAQQPAQPAPSAARKVAAQSNRTMLGVAVTPGAAPPGPAPYTGAPAAVPQTADDSWSDDDVPAGVPLATRRWKLWLLLGVLVLGALGVVLGLVFFGGSEPEVRAAVVSGEGASEVLQVDVPGAVAGTKVRFDGRELPTTAGRALFPLAEDFLHLGDNALAVEVIAPDGSAESVPVVLTVGYRVRPDLGGLGDAEPQIRIVVDAVPGSVVSIDETPVALDATGHGMHAVPVDGGSDPSVLERNFAYRVVPPGGTAPATGQVRVRVPFATLQVERPSAQSITERARLEIAGAAHSEATVTVDGQPVEVHEGRFLTEVELPLGVSEHVVVATRDERAPRRVVLTVRRVANLAAEAASFEADPELDYARLAAAPNDYRGRKVAFVGRVYNASVHDGRATLQLVVRDCARGQRCPLWVRHDGGTQVRLNQWIRVLGEVVGEQQYRSAGGEVRSDPAVEAAFLLPTDGD
;
A
#
# COMPACT_ATOMS: atom_id res chain seq x y z
N MET A 1 12.20 31.37 11.14
CA MET A 1 11.29 30.67 12.08
C MET A 1 10.52 29.67 11.23
N ALA A 2 10.39 28.42 11.67
CA ALA A 2 9.50 27.47 11.00
C ALA A 2 8.04 27.88 11.24
N GLY A 3 7.16 27.57 10.29
CA GLY A 3 5.71 27.63 10.51
C GLY A 3 5.24 26.45 11.38
N PRO A 4 3.98 26.45 11.84
CA PRO A 4 3.41 25.29 12.51
C PRO A 4 3.29 24.11 11.53
N ASP A 5 3.75 22.93 11.95
CA ASP A 5 3.72 21.72 11.13
C ASP A 5 2.28 21.29 10.77
N LYS A 6 2.08 20.78 9.56
CA LYS A 6 0.78 20.26 9.11
C LYS A 6 0.61 18.83 9.59
N ILE A 7 -0.28 18.56 10.54
CA ILE A 7 -0.63 17.17 10.90
C ILE A 7 -1.36 16.51 9.72
N CYS A 8 -0.85 15.37 9.25
CA CYS A 8 -1.49 14.64 8.16
C CYS A 8 -2.80 13.96 8.61
N PRO A 9 -3.95 14.23 7.97
CA PRO A 9 -5.25 13.68 8.39
C PRO A 9 -5.37 12.17 8.17
N ARG A 10 -4.49 11.55 7.38
CA ARG A 10 -4.51 10.11 7.08
C ARG A 10 -3.72 9.26 8.07
N CYS A 11 -2.73 9.82 8.77
CA CYS A 11 -1.83 9.05 9.65
C CYS A 11 -1.35 9.77 10.91
N GLY A 12 -1.73 11.03 11.16
CA GLY A 12 -1.32 11.80 12.34
C GLY A 12 0.14 12.26 12.37
N THR A 13 0.97 11.83 11.43
CA THR A 13 2.38 12.26 11.32
C THR A 13 2.45 13.76 10.99
N PRO A 14 3.32 14.55 11.66
CA PRO A 14 3.66 15.89 11.19
C PRO A 14 4.24 15.84 9.78
N ALA A 15 3.77 16.73 8.91
CA ALA A 15 4.39 17.02 7.63
C ALA A 15 4.98 18.43 7.69
N ASP A 16 6.22 18.55 7.19
CA ASP A 16 6.86 19.83 6.93
C ASP A 16 5.90 20.73 6.14
N ALA A 17 5.78 22.00 6.55
CA ALA A 17 4.87 22.96 5.93
C ALA A 17 5.12 23.18 4.42
N ILE A 18 6.33 22.88 3.94
CA ILE A 18 6.76 22.98 2.54
C ILE A 18 6.54 21.65 1.78
N ALA A 19 6.53 20.51 2.46
CA ALA A 19 6.40 19.20 1.82
C ALA A 19 5.01 19.03 1.17
N ARG A 20 4.97 18.58 -0.08
CA ARG A 20 3.70 18.25 -0.77
C ARG A 20 3.06 16.98 -0.24
N PHE A 21 3.87 15.96 0.08
CA PHE A 21 3.39 14.66 0.54
C PHE A 21 3.84 14.39 1.98
N CYS A 22 2.98 13.77 2.79
CA CYS A 22 3.34 13.34 4.14
C CYS A 22 4.33 12.14 4.06
N GLY A 23 5.56 12.30 4.56
CA GLY A 23 6.57 11.24 4.56
C GLY A 23 6.16 9.94 5.29
N GLY A 24 5.20 10.03 6.22
CA GLY A 24 4.65 8.88 6.93
C GLY A 24 3.74 7.98 6.08
N CYS A 25 2.91 8.53 5.17
CA CYS A 25 1.91 7.75 4.43
C CYS A 25 1.68 8.13 2.95
N GLY A 26 2.45 9.07 2.40
CA GLY A 26 2.35 9.51 1.00
C GLY A 26 1.14 10.36 0.64
N PHE A 27 0.28 10.73 1.61
CA PHE A 27 -0.89 11.58 1.36
C PHE A 27 -0.50 13.00 0.96
N ASP A 28 -1.14 13.57 -0.07
CA ASP A 28 -0.89 14.94 -0.55
C ASP A 28 -1.46 15.97 0.45
N VAL A 29 -0.56 16.56 1.25
CA VAL A 29 -0.87 17.56 2.28
C VAL A 29 -0.98 18.98 1.70
N SER A 30 -0.79 19.18 0.38
CA SER A 30 -1.10 20.46 -0.27
C SER A 30 -2.61 20.72 -0.36
N GLN A 31 -3.43 19.66 -0.29
CA GLN A 31 -4.89 19.77 -0.27
C GLN A 31 -5.45 20.19 1.10
N ILE A 32 -4.63 20.21 2.17
CA ILE A 32 -5.05 20.66 3.49
C ILE A 32 -5.05 22.20 3.52
N PRO A 33 -6.20 22.87 3.75
CA PRO A 33 -6.24 24.32 3.90
C PRO A 33 -5.42 24.75 5.12
N ALA A 34 -4.62 25.80 4.99
CA ALA A 34 -3.75 26.26 6.06
C ALA A 34 -4.56 26.77 7.27
N PRO A 35 -4.32 26.27 8.49
CA PRO A 35 -5.05 26.71 9.67
C PRO A 35 -4.67 28.16 10.02
N GLY A 36 -5.66 29.07 9.97
CA GLY A 36 -5.51 30.46 10.44
C GLY A 36 -5.28 31.53 9.37
N GLY A 37 -5.42 31.22 8.08
CA GLY A 37 -5.33 32.25 7.02
C GLY A 37 -6.52 33.23 7.05
N THR A 38 -6.35 34.40 7.65
CA THR A 38 -7.31 35.52 7.54
C THR A 38 -7.24 36.15 6.13
N SER A 39 -8.40 36.52 5.60
CA SER A 39 -8.55 36.91 4.18
C SER A 39 -8.25 38.40 3.92
N GLU A 40 -7.08 38.89 4.32
CA GLU A 40 -6.71 40.32 4.20
C GLU A 40 -5.94 40.69 2.92
N ASP A 41 -5.14 39.78 2.35
CA ASP A 41 -4.41 40.02 1.09
C ASP A 41 -5.19 39.54 -0.15
N ALA A 42 -6.29 40.23 -0.46
CA ALA A 42 -6.93 40.16 -1.78
C ALA A 42 -6.36 41.26 -2.70
N PRO A 43 -5.93 40.96 -3.95
CA PRO A 43 -5.34 41.96 -4.83
C PRO A 43 -6.35 43.07 -5.17
N ARG A 44 -5.92 44.32 -4.97
CA ARG A 44 -6.75 45.52 -5.06
C ARG A 44 -7.13 45.84 -6.51
N VAL A 45 -8.28 45.34 -6.97
CA VAL A 45 -8.78 45.54 -8.34
C VAL A 45 -9.08 47.02 -8.60
N ASP A 46 -8.46 47.59 -9.64
CA ASP A 46 -8.64 48.98 -10.05
C ASP A 46 -9.98 49.18 -10.80
N PRO A 47 -10.95 49.96 -10.26
CA PRO A 47 -12.33 50.00 -10.75
C PRO A 47 -12.54 50.81 -12.05
N LYS A 48 -11.57 50.80 -12.97
CA LYS A 48 -11.65 51.48 -14.28
C LYS A 48 -11.47 50.59 -15.50
N ALA A 49 -11.26 49.29 -15.33
CA ALA A 49 -11.24 48.32 -16.44
C ALA A 49 -12.66 48.12 -17.01
N LYS A 50 -12.93 48.66 -18.21
CA LYS A 50 -14.18 48.40 -18.96
C LYS A 50 -14.13 47.03 -19.62
N THR A 51 -15.14 46.20 -19.40
CA THR A 51 -15.38 44.98 -20.18
C THR A 51 -16.08 45.31 -21.51
N ALA A 52 -15.84 44.49 -22.54
CA ALA A 52 -16.29 44.75 -23.91
C ALA A 52 -17.79 44.45 -24.20
N PHE A 53 -18.55 44.03 -23.18
CA PHE A 53 -19.99 43.75 -23.28
C PHE A 53 -20.74 44.54 -22.19
N GLY A 54 -21.49 45.56 -22.60
CA GLY A 54 -22.11 46.53 -21.70
C GLY A 54 -23.34 46.00 -20.97
N LEU A 55 -23.16 45.53 -19.74
CA LEU A 55 -24.23 45.29 -18.76
C LEU A 55 -23.86 45.96 -17.42
N PRO A 56 -24.81 46.55 -16.68
CA PRO A 56 -24.52 47.25 -15.43
C PRO A 56 -24.25 46.28 -14.27
N ALA A 57 -23.23 46.57 -13.48
CA ALA A 57 -23.00 45.87 -12.22
C ALA A 57 -23.98 46.38 -11.15
N VAL A 58 -24.88 45.51 -10.68
CA VAL A 58 -25.81 45.82 -9.59
C VAL A 58 -25.11 45.61 -8.25
N GLN A 59 -24.98 46.68 -7.45
CA GLN A 59 -24.51 46.60 -6.08
C GLN A 59 -25.64 46.08 -5.17
N MET A 60 -25.33 45.14 -4.28
CA MET A 60 -26.20 44.79 -3.14
C MET A 60 -25.62 45.39 -1.85
N PRO A 61 -26.45 46.00 -0.98
CA PRO A 61 -25.98 46.51 0.30
C PRO A 61 -25.78 45.38 1.31
N ALA A 62 -24.71 45.46 2.11
CA ALA A 62 -24.54 44.58 3.26
C ALA A 62 -25.44 45.03 4.42
N SER A 63 -26.18 44.10 5.02
CA SER A 63 -26.92 44.32 6.28
C SER A 63 -26.96 43.02 7.06
N GLN A 64 -26.37 43.02 8.25
CA GLN A 64 -26.32 41.85 9.12
C GLN A 64 -27.61 41.74 9.92
N ALA A 65 -28.19 40.54 9.96
CA ALA A 65 -29.20 40.15 10.95
C ALA A 65 -28.96 38.68 11.32
N ALA A 66 -28.95 38.36 12.62
CA ALA A 66 -28.77 37.00 13.09
C ALA A 66 -30.07 36.18 12.90
N PRO A 67 -30.00 34.90 12.50
CA PRO A 67 -31.18 34.04 12.47
C PRO A 67 -31.64 33.70 13.89
N PRO A 68 -32.96 33.65 14.16
CA PRO A 68 -33.49 33.19 15.44
C PRO A 68 -33.31 31.67 15.60
N GLN A 69 -33.23 31.21 16.85
CA GLN A 69 -33.15 29.78 17.17
C GLN A 69 -34.45 29.06 16.76
N ALA A 70 -34.34 28.00 15.97
CA ALA A 70 -35.46 27.12 15.65
C ALA A 70 -35.75 26.15 16.82
N ALA A 71 -37.03 25.87 17.06
CA ALA A 71 -37.47 24.89 18.04
C ALA A 71 -37.10 23.45 17.63
N PRO A 72 -36.92 22.51 18.58
CA PRO A 72 -36.60 21.12 18.26
C PRO A 72 -37.72 20.46 17.44
N GLN A 73 -37.34 19.82 16.33
CA GLN A 73 -38.28 19.07 15.49
C GLN A 73 -38.64 17.73 16.12
N ALA A 74 -39.89 17.29 15.95
CA ALA A 74 -40.37 16.01 16.45
C ALA A 74 -39.75 14.83 15.67
N ALA A 75 -39.62 13.68 16.33
CA ALA A 75 -39.05 12.47 15.74
C ALA A 75 -39.92 11.92 14.58
N PRO A 76 -39.31 11.36 13.52
CA PRO A 76 -40.05 10.70 12.45
C PRO A 76 -40.67 9.38 12.94
N ALA A 77 -41.84 9.03 12.38
CA ALA A 77 -42.53 7.79 12.68
C ALA A 77 -41.76 6.55 12.16
N PRO A 78 -41.88 5.38 12.82
CA PRO A 78 -41.19 4.16 12.39
C PRO A 78 -41.71 3.68 11.02
N GLN A 79 -40.78 3.30 10.14
CA GLN A 79 -41.11 2.75 8.82
C GLN A 79 -41.59 1.30 8.92
N THR A 80 -42.51 0.93 8.03
CA THR A 80 -43.09 -0.43 7.94
C THR A 80 -42.07 -1.45 7.45
N ALA A 81 -42.17 -2.68 7.96
CA ALA A 81 -41.22 -3.76 7.66
C ALA A 81 -41.30 -4.25 6.19
N PRO A 82 -40.16 -4.68 5.60
CA PRO A 82 -40.15 -5.33 4.29
C PRO A 82 -40.83 -6.72 4.35
N GLN A 83 -41.39 -7.14 3.21
CA GLN A 83 -42.15 -8.40 3.10
C GLN A 83 -41.23 -9.64 3.13
N ALA A 84 -41.77 -10.76 3.64
CA ALA A 84 -41.01 -11.99 3.85
C ALA A 84 -40.72 -12.75 2.56
N GLN A 85 -39.51 -13.29 2.45
CA GLN A 85 -39.16 -14.33 1.47
C GLN A 85 -39.69 -15.70 1.94
N PRO A 86 -40.18 -16.57 1.03
CA PRO A 86 -40.63 -17.91 1.40
C PRO A 86 -39.45 -18.82 1.80
N ALA A 87 -39.61 -19.58 2.89
CA ALA A 87 -38.55 -20.40 3.45
C ALA A 87 -38.28 -21.70 2.64
N ALA A 88 -37.00 -22.09 2.59
CA ALA A 88 -36.59 -23.39 2.06
C ALA A 88 -36.98 -24.55 3.02
N GLN A 89 -37.22 -25.74 2.47
CA GLN A 89 -37.68 -26.91 3.21
C GLN A 89 -36.55 -27.60 4.00
N PRO A 90 -36.78 -28.07 5.24
CA PRO A 90 -35.79 -28.84 5.99
C PRO A 90 -35.73 -30.30 5.55
N VAL A 91 -34.52 -30.85 5.43
CA VAL A 91 -34.27 -32.27 5.14
C VAL A 91 -34.49 -33.10 6.43
N PRO A 92 -35.23 -34.23 6.39
CA PRO A 92 -35.48 -35.05 7.57
C PRO A 92 -34.25 -35.86 7.99
N ALA A 93 -33.92 -35.82 9.29
CA ALA A 93 -32.83 -36.60 9.87
C ALA A 93 -33.21 -38.09 10.06
N GLN A 94 -32.26 -39.00 9.83
CA GLN A 94 -32.43 -40.43 10.09
C GLN A 94 -32.05 -40.80 11.54
N PRO A 95 -32.75 -41.74 12.19
CA PRO A 95 -32.52 -42.09 13.59
C PRO A 95 -31.35 -43.07 13.80
N ALA A 96 -30.57 -42.85 14.86
CA ALA A 96 -29.44 -43.71 15.22
C ALA A 96 -29.87 -45.03 15.88
N ALA A 97 -29.44 -46.17 15.33
CA ALA A 97 -29.70 -47.50 15.88
C ALA A 97 -28.49 -48.04 16.67
N LYS A 98 -28.68 -48.36 17.96
CA LYS A 98 -27.67 -49.07 18.78
C LYS A 98 -27.65 -50.56 18.45
N LYS A 99 -26.47 -51.16 18.26
CA LYS A 99 -26.19 -52.54 18.71
C LYS A 99 -24.69 -52.84 18.83
N LYS A 100 -24.38 -53.80 19.71
CA LYS A 100 -23.04 -54.36 19.93
C LYS A 100 -22.85 -55.57 19.00
N GLY A 101 -21.61 -55.86 18.61
CA GLY A 101 -21.25 -57.12 17.98
C GLY A 101 -19.82 -57.11 17.47
N ALA A 102 -19.03 -58.13 17.81
CA ALA A 102 -17.73 -58.39 17.23
C ALA A 102 -17.82 -59.62 16.32
N MET A 103 -16.98 -59.69 15.28
CA MET A 103 -16.24 -60.88 14.85
C MET A 103 -15.35 -60.50 13.64
N ALA A 104 -14.37 -61.36 13.32
CA ALA A 104 -13.28 -61.04 12.39
C ALA A 104 -13.50 -61.51 10.94
N ARG A 105 -12.54 -61.13 10.09
CA ARG A 105 -11.85 -61.98 9.08
C ARG A 105 -12.31 -62.00 7.59
N THR A 106 -11.38 -61.52 6.75
CA THR A 106 -10.92 -62.06 5.44
C THR A 106 -11.63 -61.74 4.12
N MET A 107 -10.84 -61.81 3.03
CA MET A 107 -11.13 -61.78 1.58
C MET A 107 -11.52 -60.39 1.01
N LEU A 108 -10.79 -59.76 0.06
CA LEU A 108 -10.20 -60.17 -1.24
C LEU A 108 -11.22 -60.03 -2.41
N GLY A 109 -11.05 -59.03 -3.27
CA GLY A 109 -11.85 -58.86 -4.49
C GLY A 109 -11.79 -57.47 -5.17
N MET A 110 -10.96 -57.34 -6.20
CA MET A 110 -11.17 -56.43 -7.35
C MET A 110 -12.06 -57.19 -8.40
N PRO A 111 -12.62 -56.61 -9.49
CA PRO A 111 -12.19 -55.37 -10.17
C PRO A 111 -13.25 -54.44 -10.80
N ALA A 112 -12.70 -53.38 -11.37
CA ALA A 112 -13.13 -52.43 -12.42
C ALA A 112 -14.42 -52.65 -13.26
N ALA A 113 -15.10 -51.50 -13.48
CA ALA A 113 -15.54 -50.90 -14.75
C ALA A 113 -16.54 -51.60 -15.71
N THR A 114 -17.56 -50.83 -16.11
CA THR A 114 -18.32 -50.96 -17.37
C THR A 114 -18.68 -49.57 -17.93
N VAL A 115 -18.93 -49.49 -19.25
CA VAL A 115 -19.21 -48.25 -20.00
C VAL A 115 -20.48 -48.41 -20.85
N GLY A 116 -21.27 -47.35 -21.01
CA GLY A 116 -22.40 -47.28 -21.96
C GLY A 116 -23.74 -47.80 -21.42
N SER A 117 -24.89 -47.59 -22.09
CA SER A 117 -25.19 -46.77 -23.29
C SER A 117 -26.70 -46.49 -23.39
N ALA A 118 -27.07 -45.37 -24.03
CA ALA A 118 -28.32 -45.04 -24.77
C ALA A 118 -29.71 -45.59 -24.33
N GLY A 119 -30.72 -44.69 -24.26
CA GLY A 119 -32.13 -45.09 -24.26
C GLY A 119 -33.16 -43.96 -24.02
N ALA A 120 -34.07 -43.75 -24.98
CA ALA A 120 -35.29 -42.91 -24.93
C ALA A 120 -36.37 -43.61 -25.83
N PRO A 121 -37.56 -43.05 -26.18
CA PRO A 121 -38.29 -41.85 -25.72
C PRO A 121 -39.82 -42.08 -25.49
N SER A 122 -40.60 -41.01 -25.27
CA SER A 122 -42.05 -40.82 -25.59
C SER A 122 -42.35 -39.30 -25.48
N ALA A 123 -43.09 -38.56 -26.34
CA ALA A 123 -44.36 -38.76 -27.10
C ALA A 123 -45.63 -38.70 -26.21
N ALA A 124 -46.72 -37.95 -26.47
CA ALA A 124 -47.11 -36.86 -27.42
C ALA A 124 -48.23 -35.99 -26.71
N HIS A 125 -48.99 -34.99 -27.21
CA HIS A 125 -49.48 -34.40 -28.49
C HIS A 125 -49.66 -32.83 -28.27
N ASP A 126 -49.91 -31.87 -29.18
CA ASP A 126 -50.73 -31.69 -30.43
C ASP A 126 -52.18 -31.17 -30.17
N PRO A 127 -52.90 -30.40 -31.04
CA PRO A 127 -52.54 -29.51 -32.17
C PRO A 127 -53.24 -28.09 -32.17
N GLY A 128 -52.89 -27.19 -33.11
CA GLY A 128 -53.66 -25.96 -33.45
C GLY A 128 -53.01 -25.06 -34.54
N PRO A 129 -53.72 -24.51 -35.57
CA PRO A 129 -53.07 -24.02 -36.82
C PRO A 129 -53.20 -22.50 -37.13
N ASP A 130 -52.30 -21.94 -37.96
CA ASP A 130 -52.54 -21.70 -39.41
C ASP A 130 -51.42 -20.93 -40.18
N ALA A 131 -51.37 -21.11 -41.51
CA ALA A 131 -50.67 -20.29 -42.53
C ALA A 131 -49.10 -20.38 -42.61
N PRO A 132 -48.41 -19.91 -43.70
CA PRO A 132 -47.69 -20.87 -44.57
C PRO A 132 -46.19 -20.60 -44.83
N ALA A 133 -45.53 -21.58 -45.46
CA ALA A 133 -44.08 -21.70 -45.62
C ALA A 133 -43.46 -20.96 -46.84
N PRO A 134 -42.11 -20.88 -46.88
CA PRO A 134 -41.35 -21.32 -48.04
C PRO A 134 -40.36 -22.47 -47.72
N ALA A 135 -39.85 -23.14 -48.76
CA ALA A 135 -39.06 -24.37 -48.65
C ALA A 135 -37.53 -24.15 -48.43
N PRO A 136 -36.82 -25.10 -47.79
CA PRO A 136 -35.38 -25.00 -47.54
C PRO A 136 -34.53 -25.56 -48.68
N ALA A 137 -33.33 -25.00 -48.89
CA ALA A 137 -32.28 -25.58 -49.71
C ALA A 137 -31.31 -26.42 -48.87
N GLN A 138 -30.86 -27.56 -49.39
CA GLN A 138 -29.85 -28.41 -48.72
C GLN A 138 -28.41 -27.99 -49.08
N PRO A 139 -27.44 -28.11 -48.16
CA PRO A 139 -26.02 -27.93 -48.46
C PRO A 139 -25.39 -29.19 -49.07
N ALA A 140 -24.40 -29.00 -49.94
CA ALA A 140 -23.53 -30.07 -50.45
C ALA A 140 -22.06 -29.79 -50.06
N ALA A 141 -21.26 -30.85 -49.93
CA ALA A 141 -19.97 -30.79 -49.22
C ALA A 141 -18.75 -30.50 -50.13
N ALA A 142 -17.70 -29.98 -49.49
CA ALA A 142 -16.31 -30.02 -49.94
C ALA A 142 -15.66 -31.38 -49.55
N PRO A 143 -14.35 -31.66 -49.73
CA PRO A 143 -13.29 -30.85 -50.35
C PRO A 143 -12.40 -31.60 -51.36
N SER A 144 -11.46 -30.90 -51.99
CA SER A 144 -10.17 -31.46 -52.47
C SER A 144 -9.13 -30.35 -52.66
N ALA A 145 -7.87 -30.65 -52.33
CA ALA A 145 -6.72 -29.72 -52.35
C ALA A 145 -5.50 -30.44 -53.01
N PRO A 146 -4.37 -29.78 -53.30
CA PRO A 146 -3.91 -29.73 -54.70
C PRO A 146 -2.54 -30.39 -54.98
N MET A 147 -2.19 -30.54 -56.26
CA MET A 147 -0.81 -30.80 -56.70
C MET A 147 -0.42 -30.09 -58.02
N ASN A 148 0.83 -29.62 -58.01
CA ASN A 148 1.76 -29.22 -59.09
C ASN A 148 1.40 -29.45 -60.58
N ALA A 149 1.77 -28.44 -61.39
CA ALA A 149 2.65 -28.62 -62.56
C ALA A 149 3.40 -27.30 -62.90
N GLN A 150 4.55 -27.39 -63.59
CA GLN A 150 5.40 -26.25 -63.98
C GLN A 150 5.50 -26.11 -65.52
N ALA A 151 5.60 -24.88 -66.03
CA ALA A 151 6.23 -24.50 -67.32
C ALA A 151 6.32 -22.95 -67.44
N VAL A 152 7.18 -22.31 -68.24
CA VAL A 152 8.63 -22.40 -68.56
C VAL A 152 8.94 -21.33 -69.64
N SER A 153 10.18 -20.79 -69.70
CA SER A 153 10.70 -19.83 -70.72
C SER A 153 10.20 -18.36 -70.63
N ARG A 154 10.91 -17.32 -71.12
CA ARG A 154 12.13 -17.24 -71.97
C ARG A 154 12.90 -15.89 -71.87
N GLY A 155 14.23 -15.91 -71.72
CA GLY A 155 15.22 -14.84 -72.11
C GLY A 155 15.20 -13.48 -71.38
N GLY A 156 16.30 -12.70 -71.30
CA GLY A 156 17.69 -12.96 -71.71
C GLY A 156 18.62 -11.71 -71.54
N PHE A 157 19.93 -11.89 -71.81
CA PHE A 157 21.07 -10.93 -71.77
C PHE A 157 21.74 -10.59 -70.41
N ALA A 158 23.08 -10.37 -70.49
CA ALA A 158 24.07 -9.97 -69.46
C ALA A 158 25.06 -8.95 -70.11
N PRO A 159 26.09 -8.34 -69.45
CA PRO A 159 27.29 -8.98 -68.82
C PRO A 159 27.52 -8.61 -67.31
N VAL A 160 28.29 -9.35 -66.46
CA VAL A 160 29.78 -9.49 -66.28
C VAL A 160 30.42 -8.18 -65.71
N ASP A 161 31.36 -8.11 -64.75
CA ASP A 161 32.50 -8.99 -64.33
C ASP A 161 32.30 -9.98 -63.13
N ASP A 162 33.34 -10.18 -62.29
CA ASP A 162 33.70 -11.45 -61.58
C ASP A 162 34.53 -11.24 -60.27
N HIS A 163 35.00 -12.34 -59.65
CA HIS A 163 35.85 -12.54 -58.43
C HIS A 163 35.06 -12.53 -57.08
N GLY A 164 35.31 -13.38 -56.07
CA GLY A 164 36.34 -14.43 -55.85
C GLY A 164 35.86 -15.57 -54.91
N PRO A 165 36.76 -16.45 -54.40
CA PRO A 165 36.47 -17.90 -54.31
C PRO A 165 35.97 -18.51 -52.98
N THR A 166 35.52 -19.76 -53.09
CA THR A 166 34.97 -20.68 -52.06
C THR A 166 36.01 -21.61 -51.42
N GLN A 167 35.67 -22.15 -50.22
CA GLN A 167 35.99 -23.51 -49.69
C GLN A 167 35.50 -23.63 -48.22
N ALA A 168 35.21 -24.79 -47.61
CA ALA A 168 34.64 -26.06 -48.09
C ALA A 168 34.20 -26.91 -46.87
N MET A 169 33.16 -27.76 -47.02
CA MET A 169 32.90 -28.89 -46.10
C MET A 169 33.56 -30.17 -46.63
N PRO A 170 33.71 -31.23 -45.81
CA PRO A 170 32.81 -32.38 -46.03
C PRO A 170 32.49 -33.29 -44.81
N ALA A 171 31.51 -34.18 -45.05
CA ALA A 171 31.38 -35.57 -44.55
C ALA A 171 30.77 -35.86 -43.15
N VAL A 172 29.71 -36.69 -43.20
CA VAL A 172 29.02 -37.40 -42.09
C VAL A 172 29.04 -38.90 -42.40
N VAL A 173 29.39 -39.76 -41.42
CA VAL A 173 28.95 -41.19 -41.30
C VAL A 173 29.10 -41.68 -39.83
N PRO A 174 28.67 -42.89 -39.37
CA PRO A 174 27.69 -42.96 -38.26
C PRO A 174 28.07 -43.82 -37.01
N SER A 175 27.06 -44.03 -36.14
CA SER A 175 27.01 -44.68 -34.81
C SER A 175 27.46 -46.17 -34.75
N PRO A 176 27.69 -46.76 -33.53
CA PRO A 176 26.58 -47.34 -32.76
C PRO A 176 26.66 -47.37 -31.20
N VAL A 177 25.50 -47.15 -30.55
CA VAL A 177 24.83 -47.93 -29.48
C VAL A 177 25.61 -48.52 -28.26
N ALA A 178 25.13 -48.11 -27.07
CA ALA A 178 25.08 -48.80 -25.75
C ALA A 178 26.32 -48.94 -24.84
N GLY A 179 26.19 -48.36 -23.63
CA GLY A 179 26.96 -48.68 -22.43
C GLY A 179 26.44 -47.88 -21.22
N TRP A 180 26.13 -48.54 -20.09
CA TRP A 180 25.72 -47.86 -18.85
C TRP A 180 26.95 -47.48 -18.02
N GLN A 181 27.19 -46.18 -17.79
CA GLN A 181 28.16 -45.68 -16.80
C GLN A 181 27.61 -44.44 -16.10
N ALA A 182 28.04 -44.22 -14.85
CA ALA A 182 27.56 -43.15 -13.98
C ALA A 182 28.13 -41.77 -14.38
N PRO A 183 27.46 -40.65 -14.05
CA PRO A 183 27.98 -39.31 -14.31
C PRO A 183 29.26 -39.06 -13.48
N PRO A 184 30.36 -38.59 -14.09
CA PRO A 184 31.57 -38.22 -13.37
C PRO A 184 31.40 -36.90 -12.62
N GLN A 185 32.11 -36.74 -11.50
CA GLN A 185 32.18 -35.47 -10.77
C GLN A 185 32.88 -34.39 -11.64
N PRO A 186 32.36 -33.15 -11.68
CA PRO A 186 33.13 -32.01 -12.18
C PRO A 186 34.39 -31.79 -11.33
N ALA A 187 35.56 -31.72 -11.97
CA ALA A 187 36.80 -31.38 -11.28
C ALA A 187 36.85 -29.88 -10.97
N ALA A 188 37.33 -29.52 -9.78
CA ALA A 188 37.49 -28.11 -9.40
C ALA A 188 38.64 -27.44 -10.18
N PRO A 189 38.48 -26.19 -10.64
CA PRO A 189 39.59 -25.42 -11.20
C PRO A 189 40.59 -25.05 -10.11
N ALA A 190 41.89 -25.16 -10.43
CA ALA A 190 42.96 -24.85 -9.47
C ALA A 190 43.04 -23.35 -9.16
N GLN A 191 43.24 -23.01 -7.89
CA GLN A 191 43.53 -21.64 -7.46
C GLN A 191 44.99 -21.29 -7.78
N ALA A 192 45.22 -20.08 -8.29
CA ALA A 192 46.57 -19.52 -8.46
C ALA A 192 46.93 -18.64 -7.25
N GLU A 193 48.14 -18.81 -6.73
CA GLU A 193 48.63 -18.20 -5.49
C GLU A 193 49.37 -16.86 -5.77
N PRO A 194 48.97 -15.73 -5.15
CA PRO A 194 49.76 -14.51 -5.09
C PRO A 194 50.61 -14.46 -3.81
N ALA A 195 51.90 -14.14 -3.96
CA ALA A 195 52.88 -14.26 -2.88
C ALA A 195 52.75 -13.22 -1.74
N GLN A 196 53.16 -13.63 -0.53
CA GLN A 196 53.33 -12.75 0.63
C GLN A 196 54.56 -11.83 0.52
N PRO A 197 54.48 -10.60 1.07
CA PRO A 197 55.63 -9.90 1.63
C PRO A 197 55.59 -9.87 3.17
N SER A 198 56.72 -10.11 3.82
CA SER A 198 56.89 -10.06 5.28
C SER A 198 57.19 -8.63 5.80
N PRO A 199 57.04 -8.36 7.12
CA PRO A 199 56.84 -7.00 7.64
C PRO A 199 58.12 -6.20 7.91
N SER A 200 57.95 -4.90 8.19
CA SER A 200 58.98 -4.04 8.80
C SER A 200 58.38 -2.95 9.70
N ALA A 201 59.22 -2.40 10.58
CA ALA A 201 58.78 -1.79 11.83
C ALA A 201 58.27 -0.33 11.76
N ALA A 202 57.55 0.07 12.81
CA ALA A 202 56.86 1.35 12.93
C ALA A 202 57.78 2.57 13.17
N LYS A 203 57.29 3.76 12.80
CA LYS A 203 57.65 5.03 13.44
C LYS A 203 56.51 6.05 13.40
N LYS A 204 56.33 6.79 14.50
CA LYS A 204 55.49 8.00 14.57
C LYS A 204 56.20 9.17 13.87
N VAL A 205 55.46 10.19 13.41
CA VAL A 205 55.64 11.61 13.80
C VAL A 205 54.54 12.51 13.19
N ALA A 206 54.30 13.63 13.89
CA ALA A 206 53.33 14.73 13.73
C ALA A 206 52.88 15.20 12.33
N ALA A 207 51.77 15.95 12.34
CA ALA A 207 51.25 16.75 11.22
C ALA A 207 51.91 18.14 11.12
N GLN A 208 51.91 18.74 9.91
CA GLN A 208 51.88 20.20 9.74
C GLN A 208 51.40 20.64 8.33
N SER A 209 51.29 21.96 8.13
CA SER A 209 50.42 22.64 7.15
C SER A 209 51.13 23.22 5.91
N ASN A 210 50.30 23.75 4.98
CA ASN A 210 50.57 24.79 3.96
C ASN A 210 50.95 24.40 2.51
N ARG A 211 49.96 24.47 1.61
CA ARG A 211 49.76 25.59 0.64
C ARG A 211 51.01 26.26 0.01
N THR A 212 51.28 26.03 -1.29
CA THR A 212 51.57 27.10 -2.29
C THR A 212 51.68 26.65 -3.78
N MET A 213 51.32 27.58 -4.68
CA MET A 213 51.95 27.92 -5.99
C MET A 213 52.00 26.95 -7.21
N LEU A 214 51.18 27.29 -8.22
CA LEU A 214 51.60 27.88 -9.51
C LEU A 214 52.57 27.13 -10.48
N GLY A 215 52.10 26.83 -11.71
CA GLY A 215 52.96 26.94 -12.92
C GLY A 215 52.71 25.99 -14.12
N MET A 216 52.37 26.60 -15.29
CA MET A 216 52.73 26.16 -16.68
C MET A 216 52.18 24.81 -17.20
N MET A 217 52.04 24.54 -18.51
CA MET A 217 52.07 25.36 -19.75
C MET A 217 51.24 24.67 -20.87
N ALA A 218 50.88 25.40 -21.93
CA ALA A 218 50.30 24.83 -23.16
C ALA A 218 51.40 24.49 -24.20
N PRO A 219 51.06 23.74 -25.26
CA PRO A 219 51.14 24.36 -26.60
C PRO A 219 49.90 24.10 -27.48
N ALA A 220 49.85 24.74 -28.66
CA ALA A 220 48.72 24.70 -29.59
C ALA A 220 49.18 24.53 -31.05
N ALA A 221 48.29 24.07 -31.96
CA ALA A 221 48.37 24.35 -33.40
C ALA A 221 47.07 23.97 -34.17
N ALA A 222 46.90 24.61 -35.33
CA ALA A 222 46.06 24.24 -36.50
C ALA A 222 44.52 24.47 -36.47
N ALA A 223 44.07 25.25 -37.46
CA ALA A 223 42.71 25.30 -38.04
C ALA A 223 42.85 25.06 -39.56
N PRO A 224 41.80 24.70 -40.32
CA PRO A 224 40.89 25.70 -40.94
C PRO A 224 39.46 25.13 -41.23
N PRO A 225 38.63 25.65 -42.16
CA PRO A 225 38.39 27.04 -42.63
C PRO A 225 36.96 27.52 -42.27
N ALA A 226 36.54 28.68 -42.79
CA ALA A 226 35.23 29.31 -42.48
C ALA A 226 34.10 28.98 -43.48
N ALA A 227 32.86 29.20 -43.04
CA ALA A 227 31.65 29.35 -43.86
C ALA A 227 30.77 30.49 -43.27
N GLU A 228 29.96 31.13 -44.10
CA GLU A 228 29.15 32.31 -43.73
C GLU A 228 27.85 31.97 -42.98
N GLN A 229 27.42 32.84 -42.06
CA GLN A 229 26.01 33.18 -41.82
C GLN A 229 25.87 34.52 -41.01
N PRO A 230 24.70 35.18 -40.98
CA PRO A 230 24.60 36.64 -40.82
C PRO A 230 24.46 37.18 -39.38
N ALA A 231 24.52 38.51 -39.27
CA ALA A 231 24.52 39.26 -38.01
C ALA A 231 23.13 39.45 -37.36
N PRO A 232 23.05 39.45 -36.01
CA PRO A 232 21.94 40.03 -35.24
C PRO A 232 22.22 41.49 -34.82
N ALA A 233 21.20 42.15 -34.26
CA ALA A 233 21.15 43.61 -34.08
C ALA A 233 21.78 44.17 -32.78
N GLN A 234 21.83 45.50 -32.69
CA GLN A 234 22.52 46.31 -31.67
C GLN A 234 21.87 46.24 -30.27
N GLN A 235 22.69 46.38 -29.23
CA GLN A 235 22.27 46.49 -27.83
C GLN A 235 22.80 47.81 -27.20
N PRO A 236 21.97 48.67 -26.60
CA PRO A 236 22.42 49.97 -26.07
C PRO A 236 23.33 49.89 -24.84
N ALA A 237 24.20 50.90 -24.68
CA ALA A 237 25.28 50.91 -23.68
C ALA A 237 24.87 51.34 -22.26
N GLN A 238 25.60 50.83 -21.26
CA GLN A 238 25.58 51.32 -19.87
C GLN A 238 26.61 52.45 -19.65
N PRO A 239 26.29 53.53 -18.90
CA PRO A 239 27.28 54.49 -18.41
C PRO A 239 27.91 54.05 -17.07
N ALA A 240 29.21 54.33 -16.90
CA ALA A 240 29.97 54.06 -15.67
C ALA A 240 29.83 55.17 -14.60
N PRO A 241 30.10 54.90 -13.31
CA PRO A 241 29.83 55.85 -12.21
C PRO A 241 30.93 56.91 -12.02
N SER A 242 30.51 58.11 -11.58
CA SER A 242 31.39 59.22 -11.14
C SER A 242 31.26 59.48 -9.63
N ALA A 243 32.33 59.94 -8.98
CA ALA A 243 32.45 59.90 -7.51
C ALA A 243 32.55 61.26 -6.79
N ALA A 244 32.10 61.24 -5.53
CA ALA A 244 32.53 62.05 -4.37
C ALA A 244 32.37 63.59 -4.35
N ARG A 245 31.68 64.10 -3.31
CA ARG A 245 32.32 64.95 -2.27
C ARG A 245 31.51 65.20 -0.97
N LYS A 246 32.16 64.84 0.15
CA LYS A 246 32.28 65.52 1.47
C LYS A 246 31.07 66.06 2.29
N VAL A 247 30.92 65.44 3.47
CA VAL A 247 30.99 66.02 4.85
C VAL A 247 30.06 67.19 5.26
N ALA A 248 29.12 66.87 6.16
CA ALA A 248 28.85 67.54 7.47
C ALA A 248 27.77 66.73 8.25
N ALA A 249 27.44 66.98 9.52
CA ALA A 249 28.22 66.97 10.77
C ALA A 249 27.23 67.18 11.96
N GLN A 250 27.45 66.53 13.12
CA GLN A 250 26.67 66.69 14.38
C GLN A 250 25.18 66.21 14.29
N SER A 251 24.45 65.92 15.38
CA SER A 251 24.74 65.98 16.83
C SER A 251 24.13 64.79 17.61
N ASN A 252 24.59 64.54 18.84
CA ASN A 252 23.97 63.58 19.76
C ASN A 252 22.80 64.21 20.52
N ARG A 253 21.73 63.44 20.80
CA ARG A 253 20.90 63.69 21.99
C ARG A 253 20.21 62.43 22.53
N THR A 254 20.50 62.10 23.78
CA THR A 254 19.74 61.16 24.60
C THR A 254 18.46 61.82 25.15
N MET A 255 17.38 61.04 25.26
CA MET A 255 16.26 61.29 26.18
C MET A 255 15.78 59.96 26.74
N LEU A 256 15.19 59.99 27.93
CA LEU A 256 14.99 58.82 28.79
C LEU A 256 13.53 58.36 28.84
N GLY A 257 13.32 57.04 28.88
CA GLY A 257 12.29 56.36 29.68
C GLY A 257 10.80 56.62 29.42
N VAL A 258 10.09 55.55 29.03
CA VAL A 258 8.67 55.31 29.36
C VAL A 258 8.56 53.89 29.94
N ALA A 259 7.66 53.67 30.89
CA ALA A 259 7.63 52.48 31.73
C ALA A 259 7.07 51.21 31.04
N VAL A 260 7.55 50.04 31.49
CA VAL A 260 6.94 48.74 31.20
C VAL A 260 5.86 48.46 32.25
N THR A 261 4.60 48.34 31.83
CA THR A 261 3.52 47.80 32.66
C THR A 261 3.55 46.26 32.63
N PRO A 262 3.43 45.57 33.77
CA PRO A 262 3.30 44.11 33.80
C PRO A 262 1.90 43.71 33.32
N GLY A 263 1.81 43.20 32.09
CA GLY A 263 0.59 42.57 31.58
C GLY A 263 0.26 41.28 32.32
N ALA A 264 -1.02 41.04 32.61
CA ALA A 264 -1.46 39.88 33.38
C ALA A 264 -1.27 38.56 32.63
N ALA A 265 -1.05 37.47 33.39
CA ALA A 265 -1.00 36.13 32.83
C ALA A 265 -2.36 35.70 32.25
N PRO A 266 -2.39 34.89 31.17
CA PRO A 266 -3.63 34.33 30.65
C PRO A 266 -4.25 33.35 31.66
N PRO A 267 -5.59 33.32 31.81
CA PRO A 267 -6.25 32.35 32.68
C PRO A 267 -6.07 30.93 32.13
N GLY A 268 -5.68 29.99 33.00
CA GLY A 268 -5.59 28.58 32.65
C GLY A 268 -6.97 27.95 32.40
N PRO A 269 -7.03 26.83 31.65
CA PRO A 269 -8.29 26.12 31.40
C PRO A 269 -8.88 25.59 32.71
N ALA A 270 -10.20 25.75 32.88
CA ALA A 270 -10.92 25.24 34.04
C ALA A 270 -11.00 23.70 34.04
N PRO A 271 -10.98 23.04 35.21
CA PRO A 271 -11.09 21.59 35.29
C PRO A 271 -12.50 21.11 34.92
N TYR A 272 -12.59 20.14 34.01
CA TYR A 272 -13.85 19.47 33.66
C TYR A 272 -14.27 18.47 34.76
N THR A 273 -15.07 18.94 35.73
CA THR A 273 -15.77 18.06 36.68
C THR A 273 -17.07 17.52 36.07
N GLY A 274 -16.95 16.53 35.19
CA GLY A 274 -18.09 15.80 34.64
C GLY A 274 -18.62 14.75 35.61
N ALA A 275 -19.70 15.06 36.33
CA ALA A 275 -20.43 14.06 37.11
C ALA A 275 -21.28 13.15 36.18
N PRO A 276 -21.43 11.85 36.47
CA PRO A 276 -22.22 10.94 35.66
C PRO A 276 -23.72 11.29 35.70
N ALA A 277 -24.39 11.17 34.56
CA ALA A 277 -25.83 11.42 34.45
C ALA A 277 -26.66 10.36 35.20
N ALA A 278 -27.79 10.78 35.77
CA ALA A 278 -28.65 9.90 36.56
C ALA A 278 -29.43 8.89 35.68
N VAL A 279 -29.56 7.66 36.19
CA VAL A 279 -30.53 6.69 35.69
C VAL A 279 -31.91 7.05 36.28
N PRO A 280 -33.00 7.07 35.50
CA PRO A 280 -34.33 7.39 36.02
C PRO A 280 -34.80 6.31 37.01
N GLN A 281 -35.20 6.74 38.20
CA GLN A 281 -35.86 5.89 39.19
C GLN A 281 -37.37 5.86 38.92
N THR A 282 -37.96 4.67 38.91
CA THR A 282 -39.41 4.47 39.05
C THR A 282 -39.70 3.81 40.39
N ALA A 283 -40.33 4.57 41.28
CA ALA A 283 -41.04 4.09 42.46
C ALA A 283 -42.55 4.10 42.12
N ASP A 284 -43.46 3.36 42.75
CA ASP A 284 -43.42 2.41 43.88
C ASP A 284 -44.31 1.18 43.54
N ASP A 285 -44.32 0.09 44.33
CA ASP A 285 -45.43 -0.22 45.27
C ASP A 285 -45.42 -1.64 45.91
N SER A 286 -46.12 -1.75 47.05
CA SER A 286 -46.73 -2.95 47.67
C SER A 286 -45.91 -4.21 48.04
N TRP A 287 -45.57 -4.26 49.33
CA TRP A 287 -45.65 -5.37 50.31
C TRP A 287 -46.38 -6.70 49.94
N SER A 288 -45.67 -7.83 50.11
CA SER A 288 -46.03 -9.10 50.83
C SER A 288 -44.88 -10.10 50.58
N ASP A 289 -44.29 -10.87 51.49
CA ASP A 289 -44.73 -11.65 52.66
C ASP A 289 -45.57 -12.91 52.33
N ASP A 290 -45.33 -13.96 53.12
CA ASP A 290 -45.90 -15.33 53.13
C ASP A 290 -45.60 -16.38 52.01
N ASP A 291 -45.64 -17.64 52.50
CA ASP A 291 -45.80 -18.98 51.89
C ASP A 291 -44.82 -19.59 50.85
N VAL A 292 -44.09 -20.60 51.33
CA VAL A 292 -43.37 -21.63 50.56
C VAL A 292 -44.19 -22.93 50.50
N PRO A 293 -44.58 -23.44 49.31
CA PRO A 293 -45.17 -24.77 49.17
C PRO A 293 -44.12 -25.90 49.13
N ALA A 294 -44.43 -27.04 49.75
CA ALA A 294 -43.51 -28.17 49.95
C ALA A 294 -43.53 -29.22 48.82
N GLY A 295 -42.47 -30.06 48.73
CA GLY A 295 -42.39 -31.15 47.74
C GLY A 295 -41.17 -32.08 47.86
N VAL A 296 -41.14 -32.93 48.90
CA VAL A 296 -40.08 -33.96 49.11
C VAL A 296 -40.35 -35.23 48.28
N PRO A 297 -39.33 -36.05 47.93
CA PRO A 297 -38.90 -37.10 48.86
C PRO A 297 -37.38 -37.37 48.91
N LEU A 298 -36.91 -37.93 50.03
CA LEU A 298 -35.52 -38.35 50.24
C LEU A 298 -35.25 -39.77 49.70
N ALA A 299 -34.03 -40.00 49.22
CA ALA A 299 -33.37 -41.31 49.24
C ALA A 299 -32.05 -41.18 50.02
N THR A 300 -31.80 -42.09 50.96
CA THR A 300 -30.79 -41.89 52.03
C THR A 300 -29.56 -42.81 51.90
N ARG A 301 -28.65 -42.73 52.90
CA ARG A 301 -27.82 -43.86 53.38
C ARG A 301 -26.43 -44.09 52.74
N ARG A 302 -25.49 -43.13 52.85
CA ARG A 302 -24.03 -43.42 52.98
C ARG A 302 -23.09 -42.30 53.48
N TRP A 303 -23.56 -41.07 53.66
CA TRP A 303 -22.78 -39.87 54.06
C TRP A 303 -21.79 -40.03 55.24
N LYS A 304 -22.18 -40.71 56.34
CA LYS A 304 -21.41 -40.68 57.61
C LYS A 304 -19.99 -41.27 57.56
N LEU A 305 -19.60 -42.01 56.50
CA LEU A 305 -18.22 -42.49 56.34
C LEU A 305 -17.27 -41.44 55.73
N TRP A 306 -17.80 -40.47 54.96
CA TRP A 306 -16.99 -39.48 54.24
C TRP A 306 -16.52 -38.31 55.11
N LEU A 307 -17.29 -37.91 56.12
CA LEU A 307 -16.90 -36.82 57.03
C LEU A 307 -15.62 -37.12 57.81
N LEU A 308 -15.44 -38.35 58.30
CA LEU A 308 -14.23 -38.72 59.05
C LEU A 308 -12.98 -38.80 58.18
N LEU A 309 -13.12 -39.18 56.90
CA LEU A 309 -12.00 -39.16 55.96
C LEU A 309 -11.64 -37.72 55.55
N GLY A 310 -12.64 -36.87 55.30
CA GLY A 310 -12.44 -35.47 54.91
C GLY A 310 -11.72 -34.64 55.97
N VAL A 311 -12.07 -34.78 57.26
CA VAL A 311 -11.43 -34.06 58.36
C VAL A 311 -9.96 -34.48 58.54
N LEU A 312 -9.63 -35.76 58.37
CA LEU A 312 -8.26 -36.25 58.53
C LEU A 312 -7.36 -35.81 57.37
N VAL A 313 -7.88 -35.81 56.14
CA VAL A 313 -7.17 -35.26 54.96
C VAL A 313 -6.95 -33.75 55.08
N LEU A 314 -7.97 -32.98 55.51
CA LEU A 314 -7.83 -31.53 55.75
C LEU A 314 -6.85 -31.21 56.88
N GLY A 315 -6.84 -32.01 57.96
CA GLY A 315 -5.86 -31.87 59.04
C GLY A 315 -4.41 -32.09 58.58
N ALA A 316 -4.18 -33.12 57.75
CA ALA A 316 -2.87 -33.37 57.17
C ALA A 316 -2.42 -32.25 56.19
N LEU A 317 -3.33 -31.78 55.33
CA LEU A 317 -3.02 -30.71 54.37
C LEU A 317 -2.73 -29.37 55.07
N GLY A 318 -3.45 -29.06 56.15
CA GLY A 318 -3.26 -27.83 56.93
C GLY A 318 -1.88 -27.73 57.58
N VAL A 319 -1.32 -28.85 58.08
CA VAL A 319 0.02 -28.87 58.68
C VAL A 319 1.11 -28.68 57.61
N VAL A 320 0.92 -29.22 56.40
CA VAL A 320 1.87 -29.03 55.29
C VAL A 320 1.83 -27.59 54.76
N LEU A 321 0.65 -26.98 54.60
CA LEU A 321 0.56 -25.56 54.22
C LEU A 321 1.12 -24.62 55.29
N GLY A 322 0.90 -24.92 56.58
CA GLY A 322 1.41 -24.11 57.69
C GLY A 322 2.94 -24.03 57.77
N LEU A 323 3.64 -25.10 57.38
CA LEU A 323 5.12 -25.14 57.40
C LEU A 323 5.78 -24.45 56.20
N VAL A 324 5.08 -24.29 55.08
CA VAL A 324 5.57 -23.52 53.92
C VAL A 324 5.46 -22.01 54.17
N PHE A 325 4.50 -21.56 54.98
CA PHE A 325 4.25 -20.12 55.22
C PHE A 325 5.15 -19.46 56.27
N PHE A 326 6.00 -20.23 56.96
CA PHE A 326 6.97 -19.73 57.96
C PHE A 326 8.41 -20.19 57.73
N GLY A 327 8.69 -20.91 56.64
CA GLY A 327 10.04 -21.13 56.16
C GLY A 327 10.55 -19.87 55.45
N GLY A 328 11.44 -19.12 56.09
CA GLY A 328 12.01 -17.88 55.55
C GLY A 328 13.00 -18.12 54.40
N SER A 329 12.50 -18.56 53.25
CA SER A 329 13.18 -18.28 51.97
C SER A 329 12.99 -16.80 51.67
N GLU A 330 14.10 -16.06 51.52
CA GLU A 330 14.09 -14.68 51.05
C GLU A 330 13.34 -14.59 49.71
N PRO A 331 12.61 -13.50 49.42
CA PRO A 331 11.80 -13.38 48.22
C PRO A 331 12.68 -13.23 46.99
N GLU A 332 13.12 -14.37 46.45
CA GLU A 332 13.93 -14.53 45.25
C GLU A 332 13.47 -13.58 44.15
N VAL A 333 14.30 -12.57 43.85
CA VAL A 333 14.04 -11.59 42.79
C VAL A 333 14.11 -12.32 41.47
N ARG A 334 13.00 -12.32 40.73
CA ARG A 334 12.90 -12.99 39.43
C ARG A 334 13.00 -11.96 38.34
N ALA A 335 13.87 -12.19 37.37
CA ALA A 335 13.87 -11.43 36.14
C ALA A 335 13.56 -12.32 34.94
N ALA A 336 12.87 -11.75 33.96
CA ALA A 336 12.52 -12.40 32.70
C ALA A 336 12.53 -11.37 31.57
N VAL A 337 12.90 -11.79 30.37
CA VAL A 337 12.69 -10.98 29.15
C VAL A 337 11.25 -11.20 28.70
N VAL A 338 10.51 -10.11 28.50
CA VAL A 338 9.15 -10.11 27.94
C VAL A 338 9.08 -9.17 26.74
N SER A 339 8.21 -9.47 25.78
CA SER A 339 7.96 -8.58 24.64
C SER A 339 7.18 -7.34 25.09
N GLY A 340 7.73 -6.16 24.82
CA GLY A 340 7.05 -4.88 24.97
C GLY A 340 6.24 -4.50 23.74
N GLU A 341 5.78 -3.24 23.70
CA GLU A 341 5.17 -2.68 22.50
C GLU A 341 6.20 -2.49 21.38
N GLY A 342 5.77 -2.58 20.12
CA GLY A 342 6.62 -2.24 18.97
C GLY A 342 7.84 -3.14 18.76
N ALA A 343 7.77 -4.42 19.14
CA ALA A 343 8.86 -5.40 19.10
C ALA A 343 10.07 -5.10 20.02
N SER A 344 9.95 -4.13 20.93
CA SER A 344 10.96 -3.90 21.97
C SER A 344 11.05 -5.07 22.96
N GLU A 345 12.25 -5.32 23.49
CA GLU A 345 12.46 -6.22 24.62
C GLU A 345 12.38 -5.45 25.93
N VAL A 346 11.75 -6.06 26.94
CA VAL A 346 11.59 -5.47 28.27
C VAL A 346 12.08 -6.47 29.32
N LEU A 347 12.99 -6.01 30.17
CA LEU A 347 13.35 -6.71 31.40
C LEU A 347 12.23 -6.52 32.42
N GLN A 348 11.43 -7.57 32.62
CA GLN A 348 10.53 -7.66 33.76
C GLN A 348 11.32 -8.12 34.98
N VAL A 349 11.26 -7.33 36.05
CA VAL A 349 11.75 -7.72 37.38
C VAL A 349 10.54 -7.84 38.31
N ASP A 350 10.30 -9.04 38.82
CA ASP A 350 9.33 -9.33 39.88
C ASP A 350 10.08 -9.45 41.22
N VAL A 351 9.70 -8.62 42.20
CA VAL A 351 10.18 -8.64 43.58
C VAL A 351 9.02 -9.11 44.47
N PRO A 352 8.93 -10.42 44.82
CA PRO A 352 7.81 -10.94 45.61
C PRO A 352 7.71 -10.28 46.98
N GLY A 353 6.51 -9.88 47.41
CA GLY A 353 6.31 -9.28 48.73
C GLY A 353 6.91 -7.87 48.92
N ALA A 354 7.32 -7.19 47.84
CA ALA A 354 7.83 -5.82 47.88
C ALA A 354 6.89 -4.87 48.65
N VAL A 355 7.49 -4.05 49.53
CA VAL A 355 6.75 -3.08 50.36
C VAL A 355 6.33 -1.88 49.51
N ALA A 356 5.22 -1.23 49.86
CA ALA A 356 4.81 0.00 49.19
C ALA A 356 5.92 1.07 49.28
N GLY A 357 6.40 1.54 48.13
CA GLY A 357 7.54 2.45 48.02
C GLY A 357 8.86 1.79 47.61
N THR A 358 8.93 0.45 47.56
CA THR A 358 10.06 -0.27 46.95
C THR A 358 10.22 0.13 45.49
N LYS A 359 11.49 0.22 45.06
CA LYS A 359 11.90 0.50 43.69
C LYS A 359 12.90 -0.56 43.25
N VAL A 360 13.12 -0.65 41.94
CA VAL A 360 14.22 -1.39 41.35
C VAL A 360 15.10 -0.40 40.58
N ARG A 361 16.41 -0.57 40.64
CA ARG A 361 17.38 0.14 39.82
C ARG A 361 18.15 -0.83 38.93
N PHE A 362 18.22 -0.52 37.65
CA PHE A 362 18.87 -1.32 36.62
C PHE A 362 19.45 -0.39 35.55
N ASP A 363 20.70 -0.64 35.14
CA ASP A 363 21.48 0.24 34.24
C ASP A 363 21.40 1.74 34.63
N GLY A 364 21.56 2.02 35.92
CA GLY A 364 21.45 3.37 36.50
C GLY A 364 20.03 3.98 36.53
N ARG A 365 19.03 3.37 35.87
CA ARG A 365 17.65 3.83 35.83
C ARG A 365 16.86 3.25 37.00
N GLU A 366 16.14 4.09 37.73
CA GLU A 366 15.36 3.71 38.91
C GLU A 366 13.86 3.79 38.62
N LEU A 367 13.11 2.72 38.86
CA LEU A 367 11.67 2.61 38.62
C LEU A 367 10.92 2.07 39.86
N PRO A 368 9.76 2.63 40.22
CA PRO A 368 8.96 2.11 41.34
C PRO A 368 8.31 0.77 41.01
N THR A 369 8.26 -0.16 41.96
CA THR A 369 7.55 -1.43 41.75
C THR A 369 6.04 -1.22 41.78
N THR A 370 5.34 -1.61 40.71
CA THR A 370 3.88 -1.64 40.65
C THR A 370 3.42 -3.07 40.88
N ALA A 371 2.70 -3.32 41.99
CA ALA A 371 2.34 -4.68 42.45
C ALA A 371 3.55 -5.65 42.54
N GLY A 372 4.71 -5.14 42.97
CA GLY A 372 5.98 -5.91 43.05
C GLY A 372 6.77 -5.99 41.74
N ARG A 373 6.26 -5.44 40.62
CA ARG A 373 6.90 -5.51 39.30
C ARG A 373 7.52 -4.19 38.86
N ALA A 374 8.73 -4.25 38.31
CA ALA A 374 9.34 -3.19 37.51
C ALA A 374 9.56 -3.68 36.05
N LEU A 375 9.55 -2.75 35.09
CA LEU A 375 9.67 -3.02 33.66
C LEU A 375 10.71 -2.06 33.04
N PHE A 376 11.88 -2.56 32.66
CA PHE A 376 12.94 -1.75 32.04
C PHE A 376 13.03 -2.07 30.55
N PRO A 377 12.86 -1.09 29.64
CA PRO A 377 13.09 -1.32 28.22
C PRO A 377 14.57 -1.57 27.96
N LEU A 378 14.88 -2.63 27.22
CA LEU A 378 16.23 -3.01 26.80
C LEU A 378 16.53 -2.45 25.41
N ALA A 379 17.81 -2.21 25.13
CA ALA A 379 18.29 -2.03 23.75
C ALA A 379 18.44 -3.40 23.08
N GLU A 380 18.28 -3.48 21.75
CA GLU A 380 18.29 -4.76 21.02
C GLU A 380 19.57 -5.59 21.23
N ASP A 381 20.72 -4.93 21.28
CA ASP A 381 22.02 -5.56 21.46
C ASP A 381 22.40 -5.81 22.94
N PHE A 382 21.54 -5.44 23.89
CA PHE A 382 21.85 -5.51 25.33
C PHE A 382 21.97 -6.95 25.85
N LEU A 383 21.24 -7.90 25.26
CA LEU A 383 21.32 -9.33 25.61
C LEU A 383 21.82 -10.14 24.43
N HIS A 384 22.93 -10.84 24.63
CA HIS A 384 23.52 -11.78 23.67
C HIS A 384 22.85 -13.16 23.78
N LEU A 385 23.10 -14.05 22.80
CA LEU A 385 22.66 -15.45 22.91
C LEU A 385 23.39 -16.17 24.04
N GLY A 386 22.67 -17.08 24.71
CA GLY A 386 23.16 -17.78 25.90
C GLY A 386 22.93 -17.00 27.19
N ASP A 387 23.80 -17.19 28.18
CA ASP A 387 23.62 -16.69 29.54
C ASP A 387 24.13 -15.26 29.71
N ASN A 388 23.22 -14.34 30.04
CA ASN A 388 23.53 -12.94 30.33
C ASN A 388 23.48 -12.72 31.84
N ALA A 389 24.64 -12.51 32.47
CA ALA A 389 24.74 -12.21 33.89
C ALA A 389 24.51 -10.70 34.13
N LEU A 390 23.40 -10.36 34.79
CA LEU A 390 22.99 -9.00 35.12
C LEU A 390 23.05 -8.75 36.62
N ALA A 391 23.16 -7.48 37.01
CA ALA A 391 22.94 -7.02 38.38
C ALA A 391 21.69 -6.14 38.43
N VAL A 392 20.79 -6.44 39.36
CA VAL A 392 19.54 -5.70 39.58
C VAL A 392 19.51 -5.25 41.03
N GLU A 393 19.33 -3.95 41.27
CA GLU A 393 19.35 -3.40 42.63
C GLU A 393 17.92 -3.18 43.14
N VAL A 394 17.53 -3.85 44.22
CA VAL A 394 16.25 -3.59 44.91
C VAL A 394 16.49 -2.50 45.95
N ILE A 395 15.73 -1.41 45.85
CA ILE A 395 15.83 -0.26 46.76
C ILE A 395 14.58 -0.25 47.65
N ALA A 396 14.78 -0.44 48.94
CA ALA A 396 13.70 -0.46 49.93
C ALA A 396 13.19 0.96 50.27
N PRO A 397 12.00 1.10 50.89
CA PRO A 397 11.42 2.41 51.21
C PRO A 397 12.25 3.29 52.17
N ASP A 398 13.23 2.72 52.88
CA ASP A 398 14.17 3.44 53.76
C ASP A 398 15.42 3.96 53.01
N GLY A 399 15.57 3.63 51.73
CA GLY A 399 16.72 3.99 50.90
C GLY A 399 17.90 3.02 50.97
N SER A 400 17.79 1.91 51.71
CA SER A 400 18.74 0.80 51.60
C SER A 400 18.62 0.13 50.22
N ALA A 401 19.74 -0.37 49.68
CA ALA A 401 19.81 -0.95 48.35
C ALA A 401 20.58 -2.28 48.38
N GLU A 402 19.96 -3.33 47.84
CA GLU A 402 20.50 -4.68 47.75
C GLU A 402 20.75 -5.04 46.29
N SER A 403 21.97 -5.44 45.94
CA SER A 403 22.35 -5.82 44.56
C SER A 403 22.21 -7.33 44.37
N VAL A 404 21.21 -7.74 43.60
CA VAL A 404 20.88 -9.14 43.32
C VAL A 404 21.39 -9.52 41.93
N PRO A 405 22.28 -10.52 41.80
CA PRO A 405 22.72 -11.04 40.51
C PRO A 405 21.62 -11.93 39.91
N VAL A 406 21.29 -11.73 38.63
CA VAL A 406 20.30 -12.53 37.91
C VAL A 406 20.87 -12.95 36.55
N VAL A 407 20.69 -14.23 36.18
CA VAL A 407 21.14 -14.77 34.89
C VAL A 407 19.95 -14.93 33.96
N LEU A 408 20.04 -14.37 32.75
CA LEU A 408 19.02 -14.48 31.70
C LEU A 408 19.56 -15.27 30.50
N THR A 409 19.05 -16.49 30.31
CA THR A 409 19.39 -17.33 29.16
C THR A 409 18.53 -16.96 27.94
N VAL A 410 19.12 -16.29 26.95
CA VAL A 410 18.47 -16.02 25.65
C VAL A 410 18.78 -17.18 24.70
N GLY A 411 17.83 -18.12 24.59
CA GLY A 411 18.00 -19.30 23.73
C GLY A 411 17.92 -19.02 22.23
N TYR A 412 17.22 -17.95 21.83
CA TYR A 412 17.09 -17.51 20.44
C TYR A 412 16.52 -16.08 20.34
N ARG A 413 16.67 -15.46 19.16
CA ARG A 413 16.02 -14.24 18.68
C ARG A 413 15.46 -14.52 17.28
N VAL A 414 14.28 -13.99 16.95
CA VAL A 414 13.72 -14.01 15.58
C VAL A 414 13.31 -12.57 15.22
N ARG A 415 13.90 -12.00 14.17
CA ARG A 415 13.73 -10.60 13.77
C ARG A 415 13.48 -10.46 12.27
N PRO A 416 12.68 -9.49 11.81
CA PRO A 416 12.59 -9.17 10.39
C PRO A 416 13.75 -8.27 9.95
N ASP A 417 14.42 -8.63 8.85
CA ASP A 417 15.29 -7.75 8.06
C ASP A 417 14.51 -7.23 6.84
N LEU A 418 14.49 -5.90 6.69
CA LEU A 418 13.81 -5.19 5.60
C LEU A 418 14.78 -4.63 4.55
N GLY A 419 16.10 -4.80 4.74
CA GLY A 419 17.11 -4.34 3.78
C GLY A 419 16.99 -5.00 2.40
N GLY A 420 16.39 -6.19 2.34
CA GLY A 420 16.08 -6.87 1.09
C GLY A 420 14.93 -6.27 0.26
N LEU A 421 14.22 -5.25 0.75
CA LEU A 421 13.11 -4.63 0.00
C LEU A 421 13.57 -3.69 -1.14
N GLY A 422 14.84 -3.24 -1.10
CA GLY A 422 15.48 -2.46 -2.16
C GLY A 422 16.18 -3.31 -3.23
N ASP A 423 16.26 -4.63 -3.04
CA ASP A 423 16.90 -5.55 -3.98
C ASP A 423 16.16 -5.60 -5.33
N ALA A 424 16.88 -5.98 -6.40
CA ALA A 424 16.29 -6.20 -7.72
C ALA A 424 15.25 -7.35 -7.74
N GLU A 425 15.41 -8.33 -6.86
CA GLU A 425 14.35 -9.28 -6.47
C GLU A 425 13.96 -8.99 -5.01
N PRO A 426 12.94 -8.15 -4.78
CA PRO A 426 12.66 -7.59 -3.46
C PRO A 426 12.04 -8.61 -2.51
N GLN A 427 12.51 -8.63 -1.27
CA GLN A 427 12.29 -9.72 -0.32
C GLN A 427 12.20 -9.22 1.13
N ILE A 428 11.29 -9.80 1.91
CA ILE A 428 11.35 -9.77 3.38
C ILE A 428 12.27 -10.91 3.80
N ARG A 429 13.25 -10.64 4.66
CA ARG A 429 14.08 -11.67 5.27
C ARG A 429 13.66 -11.79 6.74
N ILE A 430 13.57 -13.02 7.25
CA ILE A 430 13.41 -13.28 8.68
C ILE A 430 14.73 -13.89 9.15
N VAL A 431 15.44 -13.14 9.99
CA VAL A 431 16.71 -13.50 10.60
C VAL A 431 16.44 -14.25 11.90
N VAL A 432 17.18 -15.33 12.11
CA VAL A 432 17.14 -16.14 13.33
C VAL A 432 18.55 -16.23 13.88
N ASP A 433 18.72 -15.81 15.13
CA ASP A 433 19.93 -16.01 15.91
C ASP A 433 19.56 -17.02 17.01
N ALA A 434 20.13 -18.22 17.04
CA ALA A 434 19.78 -19.26 18.03
C ALA A 434 21.01 -19.98 18.58
N VAL A 435 20.91 -20.64 19.74
CA VAL A 435 22.02 -21.44 20.28
C VAL A 435 22.44 -22.53 19.26
N PRO A 436 23.73 -22.69 18.95
CA PRO A 436 24.22 -23.67 17.96
C PRO A 436 23.68 -25.08 18.17
N GLY A 437 23.28 -25.73 17.07
CA GLY A 437 22.62 -27.04 17.10
C GLY A 437 21.11 -27.01 17.37
N SER A 438 20.50 -25.82 17.47
CA SER A 438 19.04 -25.67 17.42
C SER A 438 18.48 -26.08 16.05
N VAL A 439 17.23 -26.55 16.02
CA VAL A 439 16.47 -26.81 14.78
C VAL A 439 15.34 -25.79 14.66
N VAL A 440 15.29 -25.10 13.53
CA VAL A 440 14.39 -23.96 13.30
C VAL A 440 13.51 -24.19 12.08
N SER A 441 12.24 -23.78 12.15
CA SER A 441 11.38 -23.61 10.98
C SER A 441 10.57 -22.31 11.05
N ILE A 442 10.30 -21.72 9.88
CA ILE A 442 9.46 -20.54 9.68
C ILE A 442 8.41 -20.89 8.63
N ASP A 443 7.14 -20.69 8.94
CA ASP A 443 5.98 -21.14 8.16
C ASP A 443 6.15 -22.59 7.66
N GLU A 444 6.47 -23.47 8.63
CA GLU A 444 6.82 -24.90 8.48
C GLU A 444 8.08 -25.20 7.63
N THR A 445 8.62 -24.22 6.91
CA THR A 445 9.84 -24.34 6.11
C THR A 445 11.08 -24.39 7.01
N PRO A 446 11.96 -25.41 6.92
CA PRO A 446 13.16 -25.50 7.75
C PRO A 446 14.17 -24.40 7.39
N VAL A 447 14.74 -23.75 8.41
CA VAL A 447 15.78 -22.72 8.26
C VAL A 447 17.12 -23.35 8.61
N ALA A 448 18.07 -23.28 7.68
CA ALA A 448 19.44 -23.70 7.95
C ALA A 448 20.12 -22.67 8.85
N LEU A 449 20.69 -23.13 9.96
CA LEU A 449 21.58 -22.34 10.82
C LEU A 449 23.04 -22.67 10.49
N ASP A 450 23.92 -21.68 10.61
CA ASP A 450 25.36 -21.83 10.47
C ASP A 450 26.02 -22.32 11.78
N ALA A 451 27.37 -22.35 11.81
CA ALA A 451 28.14 -22.79 12.97
C ALA A 451 28.04 -21.84 14.19
N THR A 452 27.60 -20.60 14.00
CA THR A 452 27.30 -19.62 15.08
C THR A 452 25.86 -19.72 15.56
N GLY A 453 25.00 -20.44 14.82
CA GLY A 453 23.56 -20.54 15.08
C GLY A 453 22.74 -19.43 14.42
N HIS A 454 23.35 -18.65 13.51
CA HIS A 454 22.66 -17.65 12.70
C HIS A 454 22.06 -18.28 11.44
N GLY A 455 20.87 -17.83 11.03
CA GLY A 455 20.21 -18.30 9.81
C GLY A 455 19.17 -17.30 9.30
N MET A 456 18.75 -17.47 8.05
CA MET A 456 17.86 -16.52 7.36
C MET A 456 16.85 -17.25 6.48
N HIS A 457 15.58 -16.82 6.57
CA HIS A 457 14.51 -17.23 5.68
C HIS A 457 14.07 -16.03 4.82
N ALA A 458 14.35 -16.07 3.53
CA ALA A 458 13.96 -15.02 2.59
C ALA A 458 12.62 -15.35 1.91
N VAL A 459 11.73 -14.36 1.80
CA VAL A 459 10.40 -14.50 1.20
C VAL A 459 10.15 -13.35 0.22
N PRO A 460 9.92 -13.62 -1.08
CA PRO A 460 9.77 -12.59 -2.09
C PRO A 460 8.51 -11.72 -1.87
N VAL A 461 8.59 -10.48 -2.33
CA VAL A 461 7.55 -9.47 -2.22
C VAL A 461 7.12 -9.01 -3.61
N ASP A 462 5.99 -9.55 -4.07
CA ASP A 462 5.28 -8.99 -5.21
C ASP A 462 4.91 -7.52 -4.92
N GLY A 463 5.25 -6.63 -5.85
CA GLY A 463 4.80 -5.25 -5.78
C GLY A 463 3.29 -5.17 -5.95
N GLY A 464 2.56 -4.97 -4.84
CA GLY A 464 1.10 -4.97 -4.82
C GLY A 464 0.49 -3.68 -5.36
N SER A 465 -0.55 -3.80 -6.18
CA SER A 465 -1.42 -2.68 -6.60
C SER A 465 -2.32 -2.18 -5.48
N ASP A 466 -2.67 -3.05 -4.52
CA ASP A 466 -3.31 -2.76 -3.24
C ASP A 466 -2.94 -3.86 -2.22
N PRO A 467 -3.01 -3.62 -0.91
CA PRO A 467 -3.35 -2.37 -0.22
C PRO A 467 -2.15 -1.40 -0.10
N SER A 468 -2.28 -0.32 0.68
CA SER A 468 -1.19 0.66 0.91
C SER A 468 -0.10 0.24 1.92
N VAL A 469 -0.26 -0.91 2.57
CA VAL A 469 0.69 -1.46 3.55
C VAL A 469 0.80 -2.97 3.34
N LEU A 470 2.00 -3.46 3.07
CA LEU A 470 2.31 -4.89 3.09
C LEU A 470 2.28 -5.38 4.54
N GLU A 471 1.41 -6.33 4.84
CA GLU A 471 1.36 -6.98 6.16
C GLU A 471 1.46 -8.50 6.00
N ARG A 472 2.40 -9.12 6.72
CA ARG A 472 2.62 -10.58 6.75
C ARG A 472 2.94 -11.02 8.18
N ASN A 473 2.46 -12.20 8.57
CA ASN A 473 2.79 -12.84 9.85
C ASN A 473 3.51 -14.15 9.53
N PHE A 474 4.71 -14.32 10.10
CA PHE A 474 5.55 -15.50 9.90
C PHE A 474 5.57 -16.31 11.20
N ALA A 475 5.01 -17.51 11.19
CA ALA A 475 4.99 -18.39 12.36
C ALA A 475 6.32 -19.13 12.49
N TYR A 476 7.00 -18.99 13.64
CA TYR A 476 8.28 -19.64 13.88
C TYR A 476 8.18 -20.76 14.91
N ARG A 477 9.06 -21.75 14.78
CA ARG A 477 9.30 -22.80 15.77
C ARG A 477 10.80 -23.04 15.93
N VAL A 478 11.28 -22.97 17.17
CA VAL A 478 12.68 -23.23 17.54
C VAL A 478 12.73 -24.40 18.52
N VAL A 479 13.54 -25.41 18.21
CA VAL A 479 13.84 -26.54 19.09
C VAL A 479 15.30 -26.41 19.55
N PRO A 480 15.56 -26.09 20.83
CA PRO A 480 16.93 -26.00 21.35
C PRO A 480 17.68 -27.34 21.28
N PRO A 481 19.03 -27.32 21.24
CA PRO A 481 19.83 -28.53 21.40
C PRO A 481 19.47 -29.26 22.71
N GLY A 482 19.51 -30.59 22.69
CA GLY A 482 19.10 -31.43 23.82
C GLY A 482 17.59 -31.76 23.86
N GLY A 483 16.76 -31.18 22.99
CA GLY A 483 15.35 -31.56 22.84
C GLY A 483 14.41 -30.96 23.89
N THR A 484 14.80 -29.83 24.50
CA THR A 484 13.95 -29.00 25.35
C THR A 484 12.64 -28.63 24.64
N ALA A 485 11.58 -28.33 25.42
CA ALA A 485 10.26 -27.96 24.89
C ALA A 485 10.38 -26.91 23.77
N PRO A 486 9.81 -27.15 22.57
CA PRO A 486 9.89 -26.22 21.45
C PRO A 486 9.30 -24.86 21.79
N ALA A 487 10.02 -23.79 21.47
CA ALA A 487 9.48 -22.44 21.50
C ALA A 487 8.76 -22.14 20.18
N THR A 488 7.63 -21.45 20.25
CA THR A 488 6.79 -21.10 19.09
C THR A 488 6.22 -19.70 19.24
N GLY A 489 6.18 -18.95 18.15
CA GLY A 489 5.61 -17.60 18.12
C GLY A 489 5.35 -17.10 16.70
N GLN A 490 5.15 -15.80 16.54
CA GLN A 490 4.98 -15.16 15.24
C GLN A 490 5.79 -13.86 15.16
N VAL A 491 6.36 -13.57 13.98
CA VAL A 491 6.88 -12.25 13.63
C VAL A 491 5.88 -11.55 12.72
N ARG A 492 5.36 -10.40 13.16
CA ARG A 492 4.45 -9.56 12.37
C ARG A 492 5.23 -8.46 11.67
N VAL A 493 5.29 -8.55 10.35
CA VAL A 493 5.94 -7.56 9.47
C VAL A 493 4.88 -6.67 8.86
N ARG A 494 5.06 -5.35 8.97
CA ARG A 494 4.08 -4.35 8.52
C ARG A 494 4.80 -3.15 7.90
N VAL A 495 4.91 -3.13 6.58
CA VAL A 495 5.74 -2.17 5.83
C VAL A 495 4.86 -1.36 4.84
N PRO A 496 4.85 -0.02 4.90
CA PRO A 496 4.16 0.77 3.90
C PRO A 496 4.81 0.61 2.52
N PHE A 497 4.00 0.62 1.46
CA PHE A 497 4.52 0.60 0.09
C PHE A 497 5.20 1.94 -0.28
N ALA A 498 6.15 1.88 -1.21
CA ALA A 498 6.72 3.06 -1.85
C ALA A 498 5.61 3.86 -2.56
N THR A 499 5.73 5.19 -2.58
CA THR A 499 4.77 6.04 -3.29
C THR A 499 5.05 6.00 -4.79
N LEU A 500 4.08 5.50 -5.57
CA LEU A 500 4.08 5.54 -7.03
C LEU A 500 2.65 5.83 -7.52
N GLN A 501 2.51 6.83 -8.37
CA GLN A 501 1.27 7.22 -9.04
C GLN A 501 1.60 7.48 -10.51
N VAL A 502 1.19 6.57 -11.40
CA VAL A 502 1.29 6.82 -12.85
C VAL A 502 0.13 7.73 -13.25
N GLU A 503 0.43 8.85 -13.89
CA GLU A 503 -0.57 9.82 -14.37
C GLU A 503 -0.88 9.61 -15.86
N ARG A 504 0.12 9.21 -16.66
CA ARG A 504 -0.01 8.81 -18.06
C ARG A 504 0.95 7.65 -18.38
N PRO A 505 0.56 6.67 -19.22
CA PRO A 505 -0.81 6.34 -19.61
C PRO A 505 -1.61 5.81 -18.40
N SER A 506 -2.84 5.37 -18.67
CA SER A 506 -3.60 4.47 -17.80
C SER A 506 -3.01 3.07 -17.74
N ALA A 507 -3.46 2.30 -16.73
CA ALA A 507 -3.25 0.85 -16.66
C ALA A 507 -3.79 0.08 -17.89
N GLN A 508 -4.80 0.62 -18.59
CA GLN A 508 -5.24 0.13 -19.89
C GLN A 508 -5.49 1.31 -20.84
N SER A 509 -4.85 1.33 -22.02
CA SER A 509 -5.02 2.40 -23.00
C SER A 509 -4.90 1.94 -24.46
N ILE A 510 -5.50 2.71 -25.37
CA ILE A 510 -5.42 2.51 -26.82
C ILE A 510 -4.82 3.78 -27.46
N THR A 511 -3.87 3.63 -28.37
CA THR A 511 -3.18 4.76 -29.03
C THR A 511 -2.76 4.38 -30.45
N GLU A 512 -2.51 5.36 -31.32
CA GLU A 512 -1.87 5.13 -32.63
C GLU A 512 -0.36 5.45 -32.65
N ARG A 513 0.11 6.16 -31.60
CA ARG A 513 1.47 6.69 -31.51
C ARG A 513 2.52 5.59 -31.44
N ALA A 514 3.62 5.75 -32.17
CA ALA A 514 4.77 4.85 -32.14
C ALA A 514 5.64 4.99 -30.87
N ARG A 515 5.34 5.96 -30.01
CA ARG A 515 5.96 6.15 -28.70
C ARG A 515 4.88 6.36 -27.65
N LEU A 516 5.17 5.84 -26.47
CA LEU A 516 4.35 5.95 -25.27
C LEU A 516 5.08 6.85 -24.26
N GLU A 517 4.45 7.97 -23.92
CA GLU A 517 4.90 8.83 -22.82
C GLU A 517 4.42 8.22 -21.49
N ILE A 518 5.35 7.84 -20.63
CA ILE A 518 5.08 7.32 -19.28
C ILE A 518 5.51 8.40 -18.27
N ALA A 519 4.55 8.94 -17.53
CA ALA A 519 4.70 10.08 -16.64
C ALA A 519 3.95 9.86 -15.32
N GLY A 520 4.50 10.37 -14.21
CA GLY A 520 3.87 10.21 -12.91
C GLY A 520 4.60 10.90 -11.75
N ALA A 521 4.21 10.50 -10.54
CA ALA A 521 4.78 10.96 -9.28
C ALA A 521 5.31 9.80 -8.41
N ALA A 522 6.39 10.07 -7.68
CA ALA A 522 7.04 9.16 -6.75
C ALA A 522 7.63 9.94 -5.55
N HIS A 523 8.29 9.25 -4.60
CA HIS A 523 9.10 9.95 -3.59
C HIS A 523 10.33 10.56 -4.26
N SER A 524 10.81 11.72 -3.80
CA SER A 524 12.05 12.34 -4.31
C SER A 524 13.31 11.49 -4.06
N GLU A 525 13.22 10.49 -3.18
CA GLU A 525 14.28 9.54 -2.83
C GLU A 525 14.00 8.13 -3.38
N ALA A 526 12.89 7.94 -4.12
CA ALA A 526 12.56 6.63 -4.68
C ALA A 526 13.30 6.43 -6.02
N THR A 527 13.85 5.24 -6.21
CA THR A 527 14.30 4.82 -7.54
C THR A 527 13.07 4.35 -8.32
N VAL A 528 12.82 4.94 -9.48
CA VAL A 528 11.77 4.50 -10.41
C VAL A 528 12.41 3.76 -11.57
N THR A 529 11.82 2.63 -11.96
CA THR A 529 12.16 1.92 -13.20
C THR A 529 10.93 1.73 -14.07
N VAL A 530 11.16 1.65 -15.38
CA VAL A 530 10.17 1.28 -16.41
C VAL A 530 10.82 0.17 -17.23
N ASP A 531 10.19 -1.01 -17.26
CA ASP A 531 10.72 -2.21 -17.93
C ASP A 531 12.16 -2.56 -17.49
N GLY A 532 12.45 -2.34 -16.20
CA GLY A 532 13.76 -2.51 -15.59
C GLY A 532 14.78 -1.40 -15.90
N GLN A 533 14.49 -0.47 -16.81
CA GLN A 533 15.35 0.69 -17.08
C GLN A 533 15.10 1.79 -16.04
N PRO A 534 16.15 2.39 -15.43
CA PRO A 534 15.97 3.47 -14.47
C PRO A 534 15.43 4.75 -15.13
N VAL A 535 14.54 5.45 -14.43
CA VAL A 535 13.97 6.73 -14.84
C VAL A 535 14.27 7.78 -13.76
N GLU A 536 14.73 8.96 -14.18
CA GLU A 536 15.12 10.04 -13.28
C GLU A 536 13.87 10.69 -12.62
N VAL A 537 13.97 10.97 -11.31
CA VAL A 537 12.89 11.55 -10.51
C VAL A 537 13.24 12.98 -10.10
N HIS A 538 12.70 13.96 -10.82
CA HIS A 538 12.87 15.39 -10.55
C HIS A 538 11.74 15.91 -9.67
N GLU A 539 12.04 16.44 -8.49
CA GLU A 539 11.05 17.02 -7.55
C GLU A 539 9.87 16.07 -7.21
N GLY A 540 10.13 14.76 -7.19
CA GLY A 540 9.11 13.72 -6.98
C GLY A 540 8.24 13.42 -8.21
N ARG A 541 8.64 13.88 -9.41
CA ARG A 541 8.00 13.59 -10.71
C ARG A 541 8.96 12.85 -11.64
N PHE A 542 8.42 11.94 -12.45
CA PHE A 542 9.18 11.22 -13.48
C PHE A 542 8.49 11.28 -14.83
N LEU A 543 9.28 11.20 -15.90
CA LEU A 543 8.85 11.25 -17.29
C LEU A 543 9.82 10.45 -18.16
N THR A 544 9.31 9.58 -19.01
CA THR A 544 10.10 8.85 -20.02
C THR A 544 9.27 8.59 -21.29
N GLU A 545 9.94 8.32 -22.41
CA GLU A 545 9.32 7.79 -23.62
C GLU A 545 9.82 6.36 -23.86
N VAL A 546 8.90 5.42 -24.11
CA VAL A 546 9.22 4.07 -24.60
C VAL A 546 8.69 3.85 -26.02
N GLU A 547 9.39 3.07 -26.83
CA GLU A 547 8.90 2.72 -28.17
C GLU A 547 7.78 1.69 -28.10
N LEU A 548 6.74 1.88 -28.93
CA LEU A 548 5.52 1.10 -28.87
C LEU A 548 5.27 0.37 -30.21
N PRO A 549 5.43 -0.96 -30.29
CA PRO A 549 5.13 -1.75 -31.49
C PRO A 549 3.61 -1.79 -31.74
N LEU A 550 3.19 -2.16 -32.96
CA LEU A 550 1.78 -2.40 -33.25
C LEU A 550 1.29 -3.68 -32.53
N GLY A 551 0.07 -3.65 -32.00
CA GLY A 551 -0.49 -4.72 -31.17
C GLY A 551 -0.59 -4.32 -29.69
N VAL A 552 -0.61 -5.30 -28.79
CA VAL A 552 -0.61 -5.07 -27.34
C VAL A 552 0.82 -5.14 -26.81
N SER A 553 1.19 -4.21 -25.94
CA SER A 553 2.43 -4.21 -25.16
C SER A 553 2.09 -4.06 -23.68
N GLU A 554 2.89 -4.67 -22.81
CA GLU A 554 2.83 -4.45 -21.36
C GLU A 554 4.09 -3.73 -20.92
N HIS A 555 3.93 -2.67 -20.14
CA HIS A 555 5.03 -1.93 -19.51
C HIS A 555 4.90 -2.00 -18.00
N VAL A 556 6.00 -2.25 -17.30
CA VAL A 556 6.03 -2.42 -15.84
C VAL A 556 6.77 -1.26 -15.21
N VAL A 557 6.04 -0.42 -14.47
CA VAL A 557 6.61 0.67 -13.67
C VAL A 557 6.81 0.18 -12.24
N VAL A 558 8.00 0.34 -11.68
CA VAL A 558 8.30 -0.02 -10.28
C VAL A 558 8.94 1.17 -9.58
N ALA A 559 8.50 1.46 -8.36
CA ALA A 559 9.20 2.35 -7.44
C ALA A 559 9.72 1.57 -6.23
N THR A 560 11.02 1.70 -5.94
CA THR A 560 11.67 1.17 -4.74
C THR A 560 12.16 2.32 -3.86
N ARG A 561 12.22 2.09 -2.55
CA ARG A 561 12.81 3.02 -1.58
C ARG A 561 13.16 2.26 -0.31
N ASP A 562 14.18 2.72 0.40
CA ASP A 562 14.57 2.15 1.69
C ASP A 562 13.39 2.14 2.69
N GLU A 563 13.30 1.05 3.45
CA GLU A 563 12.24 0.76 4.43
C GLU A 563 10.80 0.88 3.88
N ARG A 564 10.63 0.62 2.57
CA ARG A 564 9.33 0.60 1.88
C ARG A 564 9.21 -0.67 1.04
N ALA A 565 8.03 -1.27 1.03
CA ALA A 565 7.75 -2.35 0.08
C ALA A 565 7.69 -1.81 -1.36
N PRO A 566 8.23 -2.51 -2.36
CA PRO A 566 8.25 -2.06 -3.76
C PRO A 566 6.84 -1.87 -4.30
N ARG A 567 6.56 -0.74 -4.95
CA ARG A 567 5.25 -0.45 -5.55
C ARG A 567 5.34 -0.66 -7.06
N ARG A 568 4.55 -1.59 -7.60
CA ARG A 568 4.52 -1.96 -9.02
C ARG A 568 3.18 -1.57 -9.64
N VAL A 569 3.23 -1.04 -10.86
CA VAL A 569 2.07 -0.77 -11.73
C VAL A 569 2.34 -1.42 -13.08
N VAL A 570 1.37 -2.15 -13.62
CA VAL A 570 1.43 -2.70 -14.97
C VAL A 570 0.52 -1.87 -15.88
N LEU A 571 1.04 -1.52 -17.06
CA LEU A 571 0.38 -0.70 -18.06
C LEU A 571 0.20 -1.52 -19.34
N THR A 572 -1.02 -1.95 -19.63
CA THR A 572 -1.37 -2.66 -20.87
C THR A 572 -1.77 -1.64 -21.94
N VAL A 573 -0.92 -1.45 -22.94
CA VAL A 573 -1.12 -0.44 -23.99
C VAL A 573 -1.29 -1.12 -25.35
N ARG A 574 -2.41 -0.87 -26.01
CA ARG A 574 -2.67 -1.35 -27.37
C ARG A 574 -2.40 -0.26 -28.39
N ARG A 575 -1.39 -0.46 -29.22
CA ARG A 575 -1.15 0.38 -30.39
C ARG A 575 -1.89 -0.12 -31.62
N VAL A 576 -2.64 0.77 -32.24
CA VAL A 576 -3.36 0.56 -33.50
C VAL A 576 -2.71 1.36 -34.63
N ALA A 577 -3.02 1.02 -35.89
CA ALA A 577 -2.46 1.74 -37.04
C ALA A 577 -3.14 3.10 -37.29
N ASN A 578 -4.39 3.27 -36.84
CA ASN A 578 -5.19 4.48 -36.96
C ASN A 578 -6.29 4.45 -35.88
N LEU A 579 -6.29 5.43 -34.97
CA LEU A 579 -7.20 5.47 -33.81
C LEU A 579 -8.65 5.80 -34.21
N ALA A 580 -8.85 6.59 -35.26
CA ALA A 580 -10.18 6.91 -35.78
C ALA A 580 -10.83 5.72 -36.48
N ALA A 581 -10.06 4.88 -37.18
CA ALA A 581 -10.52 3.64 -37.80
C ALA A 581 -10.86 2.58 -36.74
N GLU A 582 -10.03 2.45 -35.70
CA GLU A 582 -10.33 1.60 -34.54
C GLU A 582 -11.63 2.03 -33.84
N ALA A 583 -11.75 3.33 -33.52
CA ALA A 583 -12.96 3.89 -32.94
C ALA A 583 -14.20 3.79 -33.86
N ALA A 584 -14.03 3.62 -35.17
CA ALA A 584 -15.14 3.37 -36.09
C ALA A 584 -15.73 1.94 -35.97
N SER A 585 -15.00 0.98 -35.37
CA SER A 585 -15.57 -0.32 -34.98
C SER A 585 -16.26 -0.30 -33.60
N PHE A 586 -16.32 0.86 -32.93
CA PHE A 586 -17.11 1.00 -31.71
C PHE A 586 -18.59 1.16 -32.05
N GLU A 587 -19.32 0.04 -31.97
CA GLU A 587 -20.78 -0.03 -32.14
C GLU A 587 -21.50 0.70 -31.00
N ALA A 588 -21.65 2.02 -31.13
CA ALA A 588 -22.49 2.84 -30.28
C ALA A 588 -23.98 2.65 -30.64
N ASP A 589 -24.85 2.71 -29.64
CA ASP A 589 -26.29 2.63 -29.76
C ASP A 589 -26.85 3.89 -30.46
N PRO A 590 -27.33 3.82 -31.72
CA PRO A 590 -27.82 4.99 -32.44
C PRO A 590 -29.19 5.47 -31.91
N GLU A 591 -29.85 4.66 -31.09
CA GLU A 591 -31.11 5.01 -30.43
C GLU A 591 -30.91 5.71 -29.08
N LEU A 592 -29.69 5.80 -28.54
CA LEU A 592 -29.42 6.40 -27.24
C LEU A 592 -28.89 7.84 -27.37
N ASP A 593 -29.76 8.74 -27.80
CA ASP A 593 -29.48 10.18 -27.82
C ASP A 593 -29.34 10.78 -26.40
N TYR A 594 -28.83 12.02 -26.31
CA TYR A 594 -28.61 12.68 -25.03
C TYR A 594 -29.91 12.91 -24.25
N ALA A 595 -31.05 13.17 -24.90
CA ALA A 595 -32.31 13.43 -24.22
C ALA A 595 -32.89 12.16 -23.59
N ARG A 596 -32.81 11.02 -24.30
CA ARG A 596 -33.11 9.68 -23.76
C ARG A 596 -32.19 9.34 -22.59
N LEU A 597 -30.87 9.52 -22.77
CA LEU A 597 -29.89 9.27 -21.73
C LEU A 597 -30.12 10.14 -20.47
N ALA A 598 -30.35 11.43 -20.64
CA ALA A 598 -30.55 12.37 -19.54
C ALA A 598 -31.88 12.19 -18.78
N ALA A 599 -32.88 11.57 -19.41
CA ALA A 599 -34.15 11.25 -18.75
C ALA A 599 -34.01 10.10 -17.72
N ALA A 600 -33.11 9.14 -17.96
CA ALA A 600 -32.90 7.98 -17.07
C ALA A 600 -31.47 7.42 -17.14
N PRO A 601 -30.41 8.13 -16.68
CA PRO A 601 -29.02 7.73 -16.92
C PRO A 601 -28.65 6.34 -16.35
N ASN A 602 -29.28 5.95 -15.24
CA ASN A 602 -29.03 4.67 -14.59
C ASN A 602 -29.59 3.46 -15.34
N ASP A 603 -30.66 3.64 -16.12
CA ASP A 603 -31.33 2.54 -16.85
C ASP A 603 -30.51 2.09 -18.06
N TYR A 604 -29.64 2.96 -18.57
CA TYR A 604 -28.77 2.70 -19.72
C TYR A 604 -27.34 2.27 -19.32
N ARG A 605 -27.07 1.92 -18.06
CA ARG A 605 -25.74 1.48 -17.60
C ARG A 605 -25.19 0.34 -18.47
N GLY A 606 -23.95 0.48 -18.95
CA GLY A 606 -23.29 -0.46 -19.87
C GLY A 606 -23.74 -0.35 -21.34
N ARG A 607 -24.66 0.56 -21.70
CA ARG A 607 -24.95 0.85 -23.12
C ARG A 607 -23.82 1.68 -23.72
N LYS A 608 -23.39 1.30 -24.91
CA LYS A 608 -22.40 2.01 -25.72
C LYS A 608 -23.02 3.26 -26.34
N VAL A 609 -22.34 4.39 -26.24
CA VAL A 609 -22.79 5.69 -26.75
C VAL A 609 -21.68 6.41 -27.50
N ALA A 610 -22.06 7.33 -28.39
CA ALA A 610 -21.15 8.24 -29.06
C ALA A 610 -21.71 9.67 -29.06
N PHE A 611 -20.97 10.61 -28.48
CA PHE A 611 -21.37 12.03 -28.40
C PHE A 611 -20.26 12.94 -28.90
N VAL A 612 -20.60 13.99 -29.66
CA VAL A 612 -19.70 15.11 -29.94
C VAL A 612 -19.99 16.22 -28.94
N GLY A 613 -18.97 16.73 -28.26
CA GLY A 613 -19.14 17.73 -27.22
C GLY A 613 -17.95 18.69 -27.08
N ARG A 614 -18.23 19.92 -26.65
CA ARG A 614 -17.19 20.91 -26.37
C ARG A 614 -16.85 20.91 -24.88
N VAL A 615 -15.60 20.59 -24.59
CA VAL A 615 -15.06 20.47 -23.24
C VAL A 615 -15.03 21.83 -22.56
N TYR A 616 -15.56 21.93 -21.34
CA TYR A 616 -15.52 23.15 -20.53
C TYR A 616 -14.87 22.96 -19.16
N ASN A 617 -14.66 21.72 -18.74
CA ASN A 617 -13.83 21.35 -17.59
C ASN A 617 -13.02 20.10 -17.93
N ALA A 618 -11.79 20.04 -17.44
CA ALA A 618 -10.89 18.90 -17.60
C ALA A 618 -9.95 18.85 -16.40
N SER A 619 -10.01 17.77 -15.63
CA SER A 619 -9.03 17.46 -14.57
C SER A 619 -8.47 16.05 -14.75
N VAL A 620 -7.34 15.78 -14.11
CA VAL A 620 -6.74 14.45 -14.02
C VAL A 620 -6.42 14.17 -12.55
N HIS A 621 -6.91 13.04 -12.05
CA HIS A 621 -6.71 12.57 -10.68
C HIS A 621 -6.45 11.06 -10.73
N ASP A 622 -5.44 10.58 -10.02
CA ASP A 622 -5.14 9.14 -9.87
C ASP A 622 -5.07 8.36 -11.21
N GLY A 623 -4.42 8.97 -12.21
CA GLY A 623 -4.28 8.41 -13.55
C GLY A 623 -5.55 8.45 -14.41
N ARG A 624 -6.66 9.01 -13.91
CA ARG A 624 -7.94 9.14 -14.62
C ARG A 624 -8.23 10.57 -15.03
N ALA A 625 -8.58 10.79 -16.28
CA ALA A 625 -9.14 12.06 -16.72
C ALA A 625 -10.63 12.14 -16.38
N THR A 626 -11.06 13.28 -15.86
CA THR A 626 -12.47 13.65 -15.70
C THR A 626 -12.74 14.90 -16.53
N LEU A 627 -13.56 14.73 -17.56
CA LEU A 627 -13.99 15.77 -18.48
C LEU A 627 -15.46 16.14 -18.21
N GLN A 628 -15.78 17.42 -18.40
CA GLN A 628 -17.17 17.87 -18.54
C GLN A 628 -17.29 18.60 -19.87
N LEU A 629 -18.28 18.21 -20.68
CA LEU A 629 -18.50 18.73 -22.03
C LEU A 629 -19.96 19.12 -22.22
N VAL A 630 -20.22 20.11 -23.08
CA VAL A 630 -21.58 20.38 -23.58
C VAL A 630 -21.75 19.65 -24.92
N VAL A 631 -22.71 18.74 -25.00
CA VAL A 631 -23.02 17.96 -26.22
C VAL A 631 -23.53 18.88 -27.34
N ARG A 632 -23.12 18.62 -28.58
CA ARG A 632 -23.40 19.42 -29.78
C ARG A 632 -24.90 19.41 -30.13
N ASP A 633 -25.51 18.23 -30.16
CA ASP A 633 -26.79 17.96 -30.81
C ASP A 633 -28.01 18.24 -29.92
N CYS A 634 -27.97 19.36 -29.18
CA CYS A 634 -28.98 19.70 -28.19
C CYS A 634 -29.91 20.85 -28.58
N ALA A 635 -31.12 20.80 -28.03
CA ALA A 635 -32.17 21.78 -28.30
C ALA A 635 -31.70 23.21 -27.99
N ARG A 636 -31.94 24.14 -28.93
CA ARG A 636 -31.43 25.51 -28.87
C ARG A 636 -31.78 26.19 -27.55
N GLY A 637 -30.77 26.68 -26.84
CA GLY A 637 -30.89 27.34 -25.54
C GLY A 637 -30.72 26.41 -24.32
N GLN A 638 -30.77 25.09 -24.50
CA GLN A 638 -30.43 24.14 -23.44
C GLN A 638 -28.91 23.99 -23.27
N ARG A 639 -28.50 23.53 -22.09
CA ARG A 639 -27.16 22.99 -21.86
C ARG A 639 -27.28 21.50 -21.58
N CYS A 640 -26.47 20.72 -22.28
CA CYS A 640 -26.40 19.27 -22.14
C CYS A 640 -25.03 18.88 -21.57
N PRO A 641 -24.82 19.06 -20.26
CA PRO A 641 -23.59 18.62 -19.62
C PRO A 641 -23.51 17.10 -19.64
N LEU A 642 -22.40 16.58 -20.15
CA LEU A 642 -22.03 15.18 -20.03
C LEU A 642 -20.77 15.11 -19.16
N TRP A 643 -20.75 14.21 -18.19
CA TRP A 643 -19.51 13.82 -17.51
C TRP A 643 -18.87 12.67 -18.27
N VAL A 644 -17.59 12.79 -18.53
CA VAL A 644 -16.81 11.74 -19.18
C VAL A 644 -15.60 11.44 -18.34
N ARG A 645 -15.58 10.22 -17.81
CA ARG A 645 -14.39 9.63 -17.23
C ARG A 645 -13.62 8.93 -18.36
N HIS A 646 -12.31 8.85 -18.21
CA HIS A 646 -11.43 8.15 -19.12
C HIS A 646 -10.24 7.64 -18.31
N ASP A 647 -10.03 6.33 -18.29
CA ASP A 647 -8.79 5.75 -17.79
C ASP A 647 -7.61 6.32 -18.61
N GLY A 648 -6.77 7.12 -17.96
CA GLY A 648 -5.57 7.73 -18.53
C GLY A 648 -5.65 9.26 -18.53
N GLY A 649 -4.57 9.93 -18.08
CA GLY A 649 -4.43 11.37 -18.20
C GLY A 649 -4.47 11.83 -19.66
N THR A 650 -5.34 12.80 -19.96
CA THR A 650 -5.70 13.20 -21.32
C THR A 650 -4.86 14.38 -21.85
N GLN A 651 -4.82 14.55 -23.18
CA GLN A 651 -4.29 15.75 -23.84
C GLN A 651 -5.39 16.70 -24.35
N VAL A 652 -6.65 16.38 -24.05
CA VAL A 652 -7.82 17.20 -24.37
C VAL A 652 -7.76 18.55 -23.64
N ARG A 653 -8.02 19.64 -24.38
CA ARG A 653 -7.94 21.02 -23.89
C ARG A 653 -9.33 21.62 -23.60
N LEU A 654 -9.38 22.62 -22.74
CA LEU A 654 -10.59 23.43 -22.53
C LEU A 654 -11.01 24.11 -23.84
N ASN A 655 -12.32 24.17 -24.08
CA ASN A 655 -12.98 24.62 -25.31
C ASN A 655 -12.72 23.77 -26.57
N GLN A 656 -11.98 22.66 -26.47
CA GLN A 656 -11.83 21.72 -27.59
C GLN A 656 -13.14 20.97 -27.85
N TRP A 657 -13.48 20.80 -29.13
CA TRP A 657 -14.50 19.83 -29.56
C TRP A 657 -13.87 18.44 -29.67
N ILE A 658 -14.53 17.45 -29.07
CA ILE A 658 -14.13 16.04 -29.18
C ILE A 658 -15.35 15.14 -29.44
N ARG A 659 -15.10 14.00 -30.07
CA ARG A 659 -16.02 12.86 -30.11
C ARG A 659 -15.62 11.87 -29.03
N VAL A 660 -16.55 11.60 -28.13
CA VAL A 660 -16.45 10.61 -27.06
C VAL A 660 -17.15 9.35 -27.55
N LEU A 661 -16.49 8.19 -27.40
CA LEU A 661 -17.11 6.88 -27.58
C LEU A 661 -16.82 6.05 -26.33
N GLY A 662 -17.85 5.46 -25.73
CA GLY A 662 -17.74 4.85 -24.41
C GLY A 662 -19.03 4.21 -23.91
N GLU A 663 -19.03 3.75 -22.67
CA GLU A 663 -20.16 3.08 -22.04
C GLU A 663 -20.74 3.94 -20.89
N VAL A 664 -22.07 4.00 -20.80
CA VAL A 664 -22.76 4.77 -19.76
C VAL A 664 -22.51 4.14 -18.40
N VAL A 665 -22.03 4.93 -17.44
CA VAL A 665 -21.82 4.49 -16.03
C VAL A 665 -22.91 4.98 -15.07
N GLY A 666 -23.96 5.62 -15.60
CA GLY A 666 -25.11 6.11 -14.85
C GLY A 666 -25.13 7.64 -14.80
N GLU A 667 -25.46 8.17 -13.62
CA GLU A 667 -25.39 9.61 -13.31
C GLU A 667 -24.13 9.95 -12.49
N GLN A 668 -23.69 11.21 -12.54
CA GLN A 668 -22.72 11.78 -11.61
C GLN A 668 -23.35 12.97 -10.88
N GLN A 669 -23.48 12.83 -9.56
CA GLN A 669 -23.88 13.93 -8.69
C GLN A 669 -22.70 14.84 -8.35
N TYR A 670 -22.94 16.15 -8.29
CA TYR A 670 -21.96 17.16 -7.90
C TYR A 670 -22.68 18.37 -7.28
N ARG A 671 -21.96 19.20 -6.52
CA ARG A 671 -22.48 20.51 -6.09
C ARG A 671 -22.10 21.57 -7.11
N SER A 672 -23.10 22.32 -7.56
CA SER A 672 -22.88 23.54 -8.35
C SER A 672 -22.27 24.65 -7.49
N ALA A 673 -21.79 25.71 -8.12
CA ALA A 673 -21.30 26.91 -7.42
C ALA A 673 -22.37 27.60 -6.53
N GLY A 674 -23.66 27.30 -6.76
CA GLY A 674 -24.77 27.75 -5.89
C GLY A 674 -25.07 26.79 -4.71
N GLY A 675 -24.27 25.77 -4.47
CA GLY A 675 -24.45 24.78 -3.41
C GLY A 675 -25.50 23.69 -3.70
N GLU A 676 -26.43 23.96 -4.62
CA GLU A 676 -27.40 23.02 -5.20
C GLU A 676 -26.68 21.77 -5.73
N VAL A 677 -27.17 20.59 -5.32
CA VAL A 677 -26.74 19.30 -5.87
C VAL A 677 -27.41 19.10 -7.22
N ARG A 678 -26.61 18.83 -8.24
CA ARG A 678 -27.06 18.50 -9.60
C ARG A 678 -26.56 17.12 -9.97
N SER A 679 -27.21 16.51 -10.96
CA SER A 679 -26.79 15.24 -11.54
C SER A 679 -26.78 15.35 -13.05
N ASP A 680 -25.63 15.02 -13.65
CA ASP A 680 -25.44 14.97 -15.11
C ASP A 680 -25.23 13.50 -15.52
N PRO A 681 -25.54 13.07 -16.76
CA PRO A 681 -25.21 11.73 -17.23
C PRO A 681 -23.69 11.52 -17.29
N ALA A 682 -23.25 10.29 -17.01
CA ALA A 682 -21.84 9.93 -16.94
C ALA A 682 -21.49 8.75 -17.86
N VAL A 683 -20.36 8.86 -18.56
CA VAL A 683 -19.82 7.87 -19.51
C VAL A 683 -18.36 7.58 -19.17
N GLU A 684 -17.96 6.31 -19.25
CA GLU A 684 -16.55 5.88 -19.25
C GLU A 684 -16.10 5.73 -20.71
N ALA A 685 -15.16 6.56 -21.15
CA ALA A 685 -14.75 6.64 -22.54
C ALA A 685 -13.69 5.60 -22.90
N ALA A 686 -13.99 4.76 -23.89
CA ALA A 686 -13.02 3.90 -24.55
C ALA A 686 -12.18 4.68 -25.58
N PHE A 687 -12.73 5.77 -26.15
CA PHE A 687 -12.05 6.64 -27.10
C PHE A 687 -12.41 8.11 -26.89
N LEU A 688 -11.39 8.98 -26.94
CA LEU A 688 -11.52 10.44 -27.05
C LEU A 688 -10.84 10.88 -28.34
N LEU A 689 -11.62 11.23 -29.36
CA LEU A 689 -11.11 11.70 -30.65
C LEU A 689 -11.21 13.23 -30.73
N PRO A 690 -10.17 13.95 -31.17
CA PRO A 690 -10.33 15.35 -31.56
C PRO A 690 -11.30 15.44 -32.75
N THR A 691 -12.14 16.47 -32.77
CA THR A 691 -12.97 16.82 -33.93
C THR A 691 -12.73 18.26 -34.29
N ASP A 692 -12.71 18.57 -35.58
CA ASP A 692 -12.62 19.96 -36.03
C ASP A 692 -13.79 20.78 -35.49
N GLY A 693 -13.49 22.02 -35.10
CA GLY A 693 -14.45 22.95 -34.51
C GLY A 693 -15.07 23.83 -35.56
N ASP A 694 -16.20 23.39 -36.13
CA ASP A 694 -17.12 24.22 -36.92
C ASP A 694 -17.66 25.43 -36.13
#